data_AF-H2Z7G5-F1
#
_entry.id   AF-H2Z7G5-F1
#
_cell.length_a   1.000
_cell.length_b   1.000
_cell.length_c   1.000
_cell.angle_alpha   90.00
_cell.angle_beta   90.00
_cell.angle_gamma   90.00
#
_symmetry.space_group_name_H-M   'P 1'
#
loop_
_entity.id
_entity.type
_entity.pdbx_description
1 polymer ?
#
loop_
_entity_poly.entity_id
_entity_poly.type
_entity_poly.pdbx_seq_one_letter_code
_entity_poly.pdbx_strand_id
1 'polypeptide(L)'
;TSVVVSVTGMTCNSCVSTIESEVGKQNGIIGIQVSLQNKQGVAQFNPLSINPTQIVDAIDEMGFESSISVGGLRKRTKTAKISIEGMTCNSCVQTIEHQIGSYTGVESINVSLDNKEATVDYNPELITLDSIKDAIEDMGFDAAINHPSLATSSTSLMSSMSKVNKRKKVAPKQTKLEDLTDVAVPMEKDVERCFINVTGMTCASCVNNIERNIGREEGIVSILVGLMSGRAEVKYRPSIIDTTTIVQLIEDLGFGASIQDGSGKGGQTELNITGMTCSSCVHGIESRLQEVDGVTYISVALATSSAIVKYDPEVLGVRDIISLIEDCGFGASPRSHDSRVGALDHRVAIQQWRRSFLTALIFGVPVMVIMIYYMASGAHNNPYLIVPGLSLQNLLMFLLCTPVQVYGGKYFYVQAWAAVKHRMANMDVLIVMTTVICYAYSVILLIVSMIQQAQGSPKTFFETPPMLFVFIALGRWLEHIAKGKTSEALAKLMQLQATEAILVVFASDNTTVEKEESISVDLVQRGDYLRVPPGTKIPTDGKVVEGTSMADESVITGESMPVTKKAGSSVIGGSINLNGSLLMQATHVGSDSALSQIVRLVEEAQTSKAPIQQVADKIAGKFVPGVIILSLLTWVVWVIVGYTNPAVLSEYAKKHVFLSSHEMTFRFAFQTAITVLAIACPCALGLATPTAVMVGTGVGAQIGILIKGGEPLETSHKVKTVVFDKTGTITHGEPRVVHERLCTTEEGGSVMSLRHLMAIVGTAENASEHPLGAAVVKRAKEVTEWLGCTNVLRVETLATATNFKGIPGCGVQCSVSGVQALLLNSNNAYSSEPVSITGDVVSGLCLQTSVVLLIGNREWMQRNGISIPDSIDDAMSEQEECGYTAVLTAINGRLEGMIAIADTVKAEAALAVHTLQHMGIDPPEITHINPYQAGIRNVYAEVLPSHKVGKVRQLQEKGHKVAMVGDGVNDSPALAQADVGVAIGTGTDVAVEAADVVLIKSDLMDVVAAIDLSRHVIRRIRLNFVFACVYNLIGIPLAAGAFYTLGVVLEPWMGSAAMALSSVSVVTSSLFLKL
;
A
#
# COMPACT_ATOMS: atom_id res chain seq x y z
N THR A 1 -1.19 61.65 -1.74
CA THR A 1 -2.00 60.45 -2.09
C THR A 1 -3.23 60.43 -1.22
N SER A 2 -4.32 59.78 -1.64
CA SER A 2 -5.53 59.62 -0.80
C SER A 2 -5.77 58.14 -0.51
N VAL A 3 -6.11 57.80 0.73
CA VAL A 3 -6.52 56.46 1.13
C VAL A 3 -7.96 56.50 1.64
N VAL A 4 -8.74 55.47 1.31
CA VAL A 4 -10.10 55.29 1.80
C VAL A 4 -10.08 54.21 2.87
N VAL A 5 -10.49 54.58 4.08
CA VAL A 5 -10.52 53.73 5.27
C VAL A 5 -11.98 53.46 5.61
N SER A 6 -12.40 52.20 5.69
CA SER A 6 -13.67 51.84 6.32
C SER A 6 -13.55 51.99 7.82
N VAL A 7 -14.54 52.65 8.45
CA VAL A 7 -14.56 52.90 9.90
C VAL A 7 -15.89 52.42 10.46
N THR A 8 -15.84 51.40 11.30
CA THR A 8 -16.98 50.79 12.00
C THR A 8 -17.02 51.24 13.46
N GLY A 9 -18.22 51.41 14.02
CA GLY A 9 -18.43 51.89 15.40
C GLY A 9 -18.88 53.36 15.52
N MET A 10 -18.90 54.14 14.44
CA MET A 10 -19.47 55.50 14.45
C MET A 10 -21.01 55.47 14.54
N THR A 11 -21.58 56.11 15.56
CA THR A 11 -23.04 56.11 15.80
C THR A 11 -23.70 57.50 15.67
N CYS A 12 -22.92 58.58 15.61
CA CYS A 12 -23.44 59.95 15.51
C CYS A 12 -22.44 60.91 14.83
N ASN A 13 -22.93 62.08 14.40
CA ASN A 13 -22.10 63.08 13.73
C ASN A 13 -21.01 63.69 14.63
N SER A 14 -21.11 63.58 15.96
CA SER A 14 -20.00 63.99 16.83
C SER A 14 -18.79 63.05 16.68
N CYS A 15 -18.99 61.74 16.48
CA CYS A 15 -17.89 60.80 16.21
C CYS A 15 -17.10 61.17 14.95
N VAL A 16 -17.82 61.58 13.90
CA VAL A 16 -17.24 62.05 12.63
C VAL A 16 -16.33 63.26 12.88
N SER A 17 -16.84 64.27 13.60
CA SER A 17 -16.06 65.48 13.91
C SER A 17 -14.83 65.21 14.78
N THR A 18 -14.90 64.24 15.70
CA THR A 18 -13.77 63.86 16.54
C THR A 18 -12.68 63.21 15.71
N ILE A 19 -13.02 62.28 14.81
CA ILE A 19 -12.07 61.62 13.92
C ILE A 19 -11.43 62.64 12.97
N GLU A 20 -12.22 63.53 12.36
CA GLU A 20 -11.68 64.55 11.45
C GLU A 20 -10.72 65.53 12.15
N SER A 21 -11.03 65.91 13.40
CA SER A 21 -10.19 66.80 14.20
C SER A 21 -8.87 66.16 14.65
N GLU A 22 -8.92 64.95 15.20
CA GLU A 22 -7.73 64.33 15.80
C GLU A 22 -6.79 63.73 14.75
N VAL A 23 -7.34 63.03 13.75
CA VAL A 23 -6.53 62.49 12.65
C VAL A 23 -6.01 63.64 11.79
N GLY A 24 -6.78 64.71 11.59
CA GLY A 24 -6.33 65.90 10.86
C GLY A 24 -5.14 66.64 11.49
N LYS A 25 -4.87 66.45 12.79
CA LYS A 25 -3.71 67.07 13.48
C LYS A 25 -2.42 66.29 13.31
N GLN A 26 -2.45 65.05 12.79
CA GLN A 26 -1.25 64.24 12.65
C GLN A 26 -0.32 64.76 11.54
N ASN A 27 0.98 64.79 11.84
CA ASN A 27 2.00 65.25 10.91
C ASN A 27 2.03 64.38 9.65
N GLY A 28 1.74 64.98 8.49
CA GLY A 28 1.72 64.30 7.20
C GLY A 28 0.32 64.14 6.60
N ILE A 29 -0.74 64.46 7.34
CA ILE A 29 -2.12 64.47 6.84
C ILE A 29 -2.46 65.87 6.32
N ILE A 30 -2.91 65.94 5.07
CA ILE A 30 -3.24 67.18 4.34
C ILE A 30 -4.71 67.54 4.53
N GLY A 31 -5.57 66.52 4.65
CA GLY A 31 -6.98 66.68 4.97
C GLY A 31 -7.69 65.34 5.07
N ILE A 32 -8.70 65.24 5.92
CA ILE A 32 -9.50 64.02 6.12
C ILE A 32 -10.98 64.38 6.11
N GLN A 33 -11.79 63.56 5.45
CA GLN A 33 -13.24 63.72 5.39
C GLN A 33 -13.92 62.37 5.68
N VAL A 34 -14.83 62.35 6.65
CA VAL A 34 -15.47 61.13 7.14
C VAL A 34 -16.98 61.17 6.90
N SER A 35 -17.51 60.09 6.33
CA SER A 35 -18.94 59.93 6.02
C SER A 35 -19.56 58.88 6.94
N LEU A 36 -20.47 59.32 7.81
CA LEU A 36 -21.24 58.43 8.67
C LEU A 36 -22.13 57.48 7.87
N GLN A 37 -22.72 57.96 6.76
CA GLN A 37 -23.64 57.16 5.93
C GLN A 37 -22.91 56.00 5.24
N ASN A 38 -21.71 56.25 4.73
CA ASN A 38 -20.93 55.23 4.02
C ASN A 38 -20.00 54.44 4.94
N LYS A 39 -19.94 54.79 6.24
CA LYS A 39 -19.01 54.22 7.23
C LYS A 39 -17.55 54.23 6.73
N GLN A 40 -17.14 55.32 6.10
CA GLN A 40 -15.83 55.46 5.46
C GLN A 40 -15.23 56.84 5.69
N GLY A 41 -13.90 56.91 5.87
CA GLY A 41 -13.10 58.12 5.90
C GLY A 41 -12.12 58.15 4.72
N VAL A 42 -12.01 59.30 4.07
CA VAL A 42 -11.03 59.54 3.00
C VAL A 42 -9.96 60.50 3.52
N ALA A 43 -8.74 60.00 3.68
CA ALA A 43 -7.60 60.79 4.16
C ALA A 43 -6.63 61.08 3.02
N GLN A 44 -6.34 62.36 2.78
CA GLN A 44 -5.27 62.83 1.92
C GLN A 44 -4.01 63.01 2.76
N PHE A 45 -2.91 62.38 2.36
CA PHE A 45 -1.67 62.39 3.11
C PHE A 45 -0.45 62.42 2.19
N ASN A 46 0.69 62.82 2.76
CA ASN A 46 1.98 62.76 2.11
C ASN A 46 2.66 61.42 2.44
N PRO A 47 2.92 60.56 1.43
CA PRO A 47 3.43 59.20 1.65
C PRO A 47 4.89 59.14 2.12
N LEU A 48 5.61 60.27 2.13
CA LEU A 48 6.97 60.35 2.69
C LEU A 48 6.98 60.57 4.20
N SER A 49 5.86 61.02 4.79
CA SER A 49 5.78 61.39 6.21
C SER A 49 4.91 60.45 7.05
N ILE A 50 3.89 59.82 6.46
CA ILE A 50 2.96 58.95 7.19
C ILE A 50 2.49 57.80 6.29
N ASN A 51 2.44 56.60 6.85
CA ASN A 51 1.95 55.41 6.14
C ASN A 51 0.44 55.23 6.36
N PRO A 52 -0.30 54.70 5.36
CA PRO A 52 -1.75 54.54 5.46
C PRO A 52 -2.20 53.57 6.56
N THR A 53 -1.36 52.63 6.98
CA THR A 53 -1.62 51.78 8.17
C THR A 53 -1.60 52.58 9.47
N GLN A 54 -0.73 53.59 9.58
CA GLN A 54 -0.68 54.45 10.77
C GLN A 54 -1.94 55.34 10.91
N ILE A 55 -2.63 55.62 9.80
CA ILE A 55 -3.91 56.33 9.81
C ILE A 55 -5.04 55.43 10.34
N VAL A 56 -4.97 54.13 10.06
CA VAL A 56 -5.89 53.11 10.62
C VAL A 56 -5.64 52.96 12.11
N ASP A 57 -4.38 52.79 12.52
CA ASP A 57 -4.00 52.66 13.93
C ASP A 57 -4.47 53.88 14.75
N ALA A 58 -4.34 55.09 14.19
CA ALA A 58 -4.80 56.32 14.84
C ALA A 58 -6.33 56.38 15.05
N ILE A 59 -7.11 55.76 14.17
CA ILE A 59 -8.58 55.69 14.30
C ILE A 59 -8.97 54.58 15.27
N ASP A 60 -8.24 53.46 15.27
CA ASP A 60 -8.43 52.33 16.17
C ASP A 60 -8.13 52.71 17.64
N GLU A 61 -7.06 53.49 17.88
CA GLU A 61 -6.71 54.03 19.21
C GLU A 61 -7.80 54.95 19.79
N MET A 62 -8.66 55.52 18.94
CA MET A 62 -9.81 56.32 19.36
C MET A 62 -11.05 55.46 19.70
N GLY A 63 -10.93 54.14 19.60
CA GLY A 63 -11.98 53.16 19.91
C GLY A 63 -12.91 52.82 18.75
N PHE A 64 -12.52 53.11 17.50
CA PHE A 64 -13.30 52.79 16.30
C PHE A 64 -12.55 51.78 15.44
N GLU A 65 -13.13 50.61 15.16
CA GLU A 65 -12.49 49.60 14.30
C GLU A 65 -12.40 50.11 12.85
N SER A 66 -11.20 50.12 12.27
CA SER A 66 -10.96 50.64 10.94
C SER A 66 -10.09 49.72 10.07
N SER A 67 -10.28 49.80 8.75
CA SER A 67 -9.53 48.98 7.78
C SER A 67 -9.41 49.68 6.44
N ILE A 68 -8.32 49.44 5.71
CA ILE A 68 -8.10 50.06 4.39
C ILE A 68 -9.01 49.38 3.37
N SER A 69 -9.89 50.14 2.73
CA SER A 69 -10.76 49.61 1.68
C SER A 69 -9.97 49.41 0.36
N VAL A 70 -9.84 48.16 -0.07
CA VAL A 70 -9.09 47.77 -1.27
C VAL A 70 -9.91 48.10 -2.52
N GLY A 71 -9.88 49.36 -2.93
CA GLY A 71 -10.64 49.84 -4.09
C GLY A 71 -10.22 51.21 -4.65
N GLY A 72 -9.02 51.72 -4.32
CA GLY A 72 -8.63 53.08 -4.69
C GLY A 72 -7.13 53.32 -4.85
N LEU A 73 -6.49 52.68 -5.84
CA LEU A 73 -5.20 53.11 -6.39
C LEU A 73 -5.29 53.01 -7.93
N ARG A 74 -5.42 54.14 -8.63
CA ARG A 74 -5.36 54.19 -10.11
C ARG A 74 -3.95 53.77 -10.56
N LYS A 75 -3.83 52.61 -11.22
CA LYS A 75 -2.58 52.11 -11.85
C LYS A 75 -2.53 52.51 -13.34
N ARG A 76 -1.32 52.71 -13.86
CA ARG A 76 -1.02 52.98 -15.28
C ARG A 76 -1.03 51.67 -16.06
N THR A 77 -1.92 51.53 -17.04
CA THR A 77 -1.99 50.39 -17.95
C THR A 77 -1.50 50.72 -19.35
N LYS A 78 -0.89 49.74 -20.03
CA LYS A 78 -0.60 49.77 -21.46
C LYS A 78 -1.23 48.56 -22.15
N THR A 79 -1.75 48.76 -23.36
CA THR A 79 -2.33 47.71 -24.19
C THR A 79 -1.35 47.29 -25.28
N ALA A 80 -1.18 45.99 -25.50
CA ALA A 80 -0.35 45.44 -26.57
C ALA A 80 -1.04 44.26 -27.26
N LYS A 81 -0.64 44.00 -28.52
CA LYS A 81 -1.15 42.90 -29.33
C LYS A 81 -0.06 41.88 -29.65
N ILE A 82 -0.36 40.61 -29.45
CA ILE A 82 0.54 39.47 -29.65
C ILE A 82 -0.14 38.52 -30.62
N SER A 83 0.46 38.18 -31.75
CA SER A 83 -0.03 37.11 -32.62
C SER A 83 0.32 35.75 -32.03
N ILE A 84 -0.61 34.80 -32.08
CA ILE A 84 -0.45 33.46 -31.49
C ILE A 84 -0.86 32.42 -32.55
N GLU A 85 0.10 31.62 -33.01
CA GLU A 85 -0.14 30.48 -33.90
C GLU A 85 -0.29 29.17 -33.10
N GLY A 86 -0.86 28.14 -33.73
CA GLY A 86 -1.12 26.84 -33.08
C GLY A 86 -2.45 26.73 -32.33
N MET A 87 -3.22 27.82 -32.15
CA MET A 87 -4.57 27.73 -31.58
C MET A 87 -5.55 27.04 -32.53
N THR A 88 -6.15 25.92 -32.12
CA THR A 88 -7.05 25.11 -32.96
C THR A 88 -8.51 25.11 -32.51
N CYS A 89 -8.82 25.65 -31.32
CA CYS A 89 -10.18 25.75 -30.81
C CYS A 89 -10.35 26.84 -29.73
N ASN A 90 -11.59 27.20 -29.41
CA ASN A 90 -11.89 28.16 -28.33
C ASN A 90 -11.44 27.69 -26.93
N SER A 91 -11.16 26.39 -26.75
CA SER A 91 -10.53 25.93 -25.52
C SER A 91 -9.10 26.46 -25.40
N CYS A 92 -8.33 26.55 -26.50
CA CYS A 92 -7.01 27.19 -26.51
C CYS A 92 -7.10 28.68 -26.11
N VAL A 93 -8.09 29.40 -26.65
CA VAL A 93 -8.39 30.80 -26.28
C VAL A 93 -8.63 30.93 -24.78
N GLN A 94 -9.52 30.11 -24.23
CA GLN A 94 -9.85 30.16 -22.80
C GLN A 94 -8.66 29.79 -21.91
N THR A 95 -7.83 28.84 -22.33
CA THR A 95 -6.61 28.47 -21.59
C THR A 95 -5.62 29.63 -21.57
N ILE A 96 -5.37 30.29 -22.71
CA ILE A 96 -4.46 31.44 -22.79
C ILE A 96 -5.01 32.64 -21.99
N GLU A 97 -6.31 32.95 -22.12
CA GLU A 97 -6.94 34.05 -21.35
C GLU A 97 -6.89 33.80 -19.84
N HIS A 98 -7.17 32.58 -19.40
CA HIS A 98 -7.18 32.25 -17.98
C HIS A 98 -5.77 32.23 -17.38
N GLN A 99 -4.80 31.66 -18.08
CA GLN A 99 -3.45 31.48 -17.57
C GLN A 99 -2.68 32.80 -17.59
N ILE A 100 -2.65 33.53 -18.71
CA ILE A 100 -1.99 34.84 -18.79
C ILE A 100 -2.75 35.90 -17.98
N GLY A 101 -4.08 35.80 -17.87
CA GLY A 101 -4.88 36.69 -17.01
C GLY A 101 -4.62 36.51 -15.52
N SER A 102 -4.01 35.39 -15.09
CA SER A 102 -3.62 35.16 -13.70
C SER A 102 -2.26 35.74 -13.32
N TYR A 103 -1.48 36.23 -14.30
CA TYR A 103 -0.14 36.79 -14.04
C TYR A 103 -0.21 38.16 -13.34
N THR A 104 0.57 38.30 -12.27
CA THR A 104 0.70 39.55 -11.51
C THR A 104 1.26 40.66 -12.40
N GLY A 105 0.41 41.60 -12.82
CA GLY A 105 0.77 42.69 -13.72
C GLY A 105 -0.03 42.73 -15.02
N VAL A 106 -0.79 41.68 -15.35
CA VAL A 106 -1.77 41.68 -16.45
C VAL A 106 -3.14 42.03 -15.87
N GLU A 107 -3.76 43.10 -16.37
CA GLU A 107 -5.10 43.54 -15.93
C GLU A 107 -6.22 42.89 -16.74
N SER A 108 -6.00 42.70 -18.04
CA SER A 108 -6.93 41.96 -18.87
C SER A 108 -6.22 41.37 -20.08
N ILE A 109 -6.67 40.20 -20.54
CA ILE A 109 -6.25 39.60 -21.80
C ILE A 109 -7.49 39.10 -22.53
N ASN A 110 -7.55 39.38 -23.84
CA ASN A 110 -8.62 38.91 -24.71
C ASN A 110 -7.98 38.27 -25.95
N VAL A 111 -8.25 36.99 -26.17
CA VAL A 111 -7.64 36.19 -27.23
C VAL A 111 -8.68 35.84 -28.28
N SER A 112 -8.42 36.27 -29.51
CA SER A 112 -9.29 35.99 -30.65
C SER A 112 -8.75 34.80 -31.43
N LEU A 113 -9.47 33.67 -31.40
CA LEU A 113 -9.18 32.51 -32.24
C LEU A 113 -9.23 32.87 -33.73
N ASP A 114 -10.22 33.69 -34.11
CA ASP A 114 -10.50 34.04 -35.50
C ASP A 114 -9.37 34.89 -36.09
N ASN A 115 -8.79 35.79 -35.29
CA ASN A 115 -7.70 36.67 -35.72
C ASN A 115 -6.30 36.11 -35.38
N LYS A 116 -6.21 34.97 -34.69
CA LYS A 116 -4.95 34.41 -34.15
C LYS A 116 -4.12 35.46 -33.38
N GLU A 117 -4.78 36.30 -32.59
CA GLU A 117 -4.12 37.38 -31.84
C GLU A 117 -4.69 37.49 -30.42
N ALA A 118 -3.85 37.90 -29.47
CA ALA A 118 -4.20 38.27 -28.11
C ALA A 118 -3.98 39.77 -27.90
N THR A 119 -4.96 40.45 -27.30
CA THR A 119 -4.82 41.83 -26.82
C THR A 119 -4.68 41.81 -25.31
N VAL A 120 -3.59 42.35 -24.79
CA VAL A 120 -3.24 42.31 -23.36
C VAL A 120 -3.11 43.72 -22.82
N ASP A 121 -3.88 44.04 -21.78
CA ASP A 121 -3.70 45.22 -20.93
C ASP A 121 -2.82 44.83 -19.76
N TYR A 122 -1.65 45.44 -19.64
CA TYR A 122 -0.67 45.10 -18.61
C TYR A 122 0.01 46.35 -18.06
N ASN A 123 0.57 46.21 -16.85
CA ASN A 123 1.39 47.23 -16.23
C ASN A 123 2.87 46.95 -16.53
N PRO A 124 3.55 47.81 -17.33
CA PRO A 124 4.94 47.60 -17.72
C PRO A 124 5.96 47.71 -16.56
N GLU A 125 5.54 48.16 -15.38
CA GLU A 125 6.39 48.19 -14.17
C GLU A 125 6.42 46.83 -13.44
N LEU A 126 5.44 45.95 -13.69
CA LEU A 126 5.31 44.65 -13.02
C LEU A 126 5.62 43.48 -13.94
N ILE A 127 5.34 43.59 -15.24
CA ILE A 127 5.57 42.52 -16.21
C ILE A 127 5.96 43.08 -17.58
N THR A 128 6.88 42.41 -18.27
CA THR A 128 7.33 42.80 -19.61
C THR A 128 6.60 42.02 -20.71
N LEU A 129 6.51 42.56 -21.92
CA LEU A 129 5.84 41.90 -23.04
C LEU A 129 6.53 40.60 -23.47
N ASP A 130 7.85 40.54 -23.37
CA ASP A 130 8.63 39.34 -23.70
C ASP A 130 8.31 38.22 -22.70
N SER A 131 8.16 38.53 -21.40
CA SER A 131 7.72 37.53 -20.42
C SER A 131 6.31 36.98 -20.69
N ILE A 132 5.41 37.80 -21.24
CA ILE A 132 4.06 37.36 -21.64
C ILE A 132 4.13 36.50 -22.90
N LYS A 133 5.01 36.85 -23.86
CA LYS A 133 5.27 36.05 -25.06
C LYS A 133 5.83 34.67 -24.70
N ASP A 134 6.86 34.62 -23.86
CA ASP A 134 7.51 33.37 -23.43
C ASP A 134 6.51 32.47 -22.68
N ALA A 135 5.64 33.07 -21.84
CA ALA A 135 4.58 32.31 -21.16
C ALA A 135 3.55 31.70 -22.13
N ILE A 136 3.27 32.33 -23.28
CA ILE A 136 2.39 31.77 -24.31
C ILE A 136 3.11 30.64 -25.08
N GLU A 137 4.42 30.77 -25.31
CA GLU A 137 5.26 29.75 -25.96
C GLU A 137 5.46 28.51 -25.09
N ASP A 138 5.64 28.68 -23.78
CA ASP A 138 5.71 27.59 -22.78
C ASP A 138 4.40 26.79 -22.70
N MET A 139 3.28 27.40 -23.09
CA MET A 139 1.99 26.71 -23.25
C MET A 139 1.87 25.92 -24.56
N GLY A 140 2.91 25.96 -25.41
CA GLY A 140 2.98 25.24 -26.68
C GLY A 140 2.35 25.98 -27.87
N PHE A 141 2.21 27.31 -27.78
CA PHE A 141 1.70 28.15 -28.87
C PHE A 141 2.76 29.15 -29.35
N ASP A 142 3.08 29.17 -30.64
CA ASP A 142 4.08 30.10 -31.19
C ASP A 142 3.56 31.55 -31.11
N ALA A 143 4.28 32.45 -30.43
CA ALA A 143 3.84 33.83 -30.23
C ALA A 143 4.78 34.85 -30.88
N ALA A 144 4.24 35.97 -31.38
CA ALA A 144 5.05 37.07 -31.90
C ALA A 144 4.43 38.44 -31.55
N ILE A 145 5.26 39.41 -31.17
CA ILE A 145 4.80 40.74 -30.74
C ILE A 145 4.66 41.64 -31.98
N ASN A 146 3.44 42.14 -32.23
CA ASN A 146 3.19 43.04 -33.35
C ASN A 146 3.37 44.50 -32.92
N HIS A 147 4.48 45.13 -33.32
CA HIS A 147 4.66 46.57 -33.15
C HIS A 147 3.76 47.34 -34.13
N PRO A 148 2.88 48.25 -33.67
CA PRO A 148 2.19 49.16 -34.57
C PRO A 148 3.18 50.22 -35.07
N SER A 149 3.68 50.06 -36.29
CA SER A 149 4.28 51.14 -37.07
C SER A 149 3.17 51.93 -37.80
N LEU A 150 3.35 53.25 -37.84
CA LEU A 150 2.36 54.22 -38.30
C LEU A 150 1.89 54.01 -39.76
N ALA A 151 0.56 54.05 -39.90
CA ALA A 151 -0.24 54.59 -41.01
C ALA A 151 -0.24 53.88 -42.39
N THR A 152 -1.43 53.41 -42.80
CA THR A 152 -2.30 53.98 -43.88
C THR A 152 -3.13 52.87 -44.56
N SER A 153 -4.42 53.15 -44.71
CA SER A 153 -5.51 52.32 -45.26
C SER A 153 -5.38 51.88 -46.73
N SER A 154 -5.73 50.62 -47.04
CA SER A 154 -6.86 50.27 -47.95
C SER A 154 -7.04 48.75 -48.17
N THR A 155 -8.25 48.31 -47.84
CA THR A 155 -9.13 47.23 -48.34
C THR A 155 -8.69 46.24 -49.44
N SER A 156 -8.95 44.94 -49.21
CA SER A 156 -9.80 44.04 -50.05
C SER A 156 -9.83 42.62 -49.43
N LEU A 157 -10.97 42.17 -48.89
CA LEU A 157 -12.04 41.36 -49.51
C LEU A 157 -11.67 39.89 -49.82
N MET A 158 -12.29 39.00 -49.02
CA MET A 158 -12.97 37.72 -49.35
C MET A 158 -12.17 36.66 -50.15
N SER A 159 -12.28 35.35 -49.91
CA SER A 159 -13.52 34.59 -49.75
C SER A 159 -13.23 33.11 -49.40
N SER A 160 -14.01 32.61 -48.45
CA SER A 160 -14.95 31.46 -48.58
C SER A 160 -14.49 29.99 -48.69
N MET A 161 -15.01 29.23 -47.69
CA MET A 161 -15.88 28.03 -47.82
C MET A 161 -15.18 26.67 -48.08
N SER A 162 -15.60 25.52 -47.52
CA SER A 162 -16.93 25.05 -47.11
C SER A 162 -16.88 23.80 -46.19
N LYS A 163 -17.69 23.81 -45.11
CA LYS A 163 -18.82 22.89 -44.80
C LYS A 163 -18.64 21.34 -44.77
N VAL A 164 -19.29 20.53 -43.91
CA VAL A 164 -20.10 20.70 -42.67
C VAL A 164 -20.71 19.34 -42.24
N ASN A 165 -20.97 19.20 -40.93
CA ASN A 165 -22.02 18.41 -40.22
C ASN A 165 -21.92 16.88 -40.02
N LYS A 166 -22.48 16.28 -38.94
CA LYS A 166 -22.92 16.61 -37.55
C LYS A 166 -23.82 15.46 -37.08
N ARG A 167 -23.80 15.14 -35.78
CA ARG A 167 -24.95 15.15 -34.82
C ARG A 167 -24.44 14.69 -33.43
N LYS A 168 -24.33 15.58 -32.43
CA LYS A 168 -25.34 16.04 -31.42
C LYS A 168 -25.72 14.92 -30.43
N LYS A 169 -25.83 15.06 -29.10
CA LYS A 169 -25.72 16.13 -28.06
C LYS A 169 -26.03 15.37 -26.72
N VAL A 170 -25.48 15.62 -25.53
CA VAL A 170 -25.87 16.62 -24.49
C VAL A 170 -25.06 16.35 -23.19
N ALA A 171 -24.28 17.35 -22.73
CA ALA A 171 -24.11 17.98 -21.38
C ALA A 171 -24.27 17.20 -20.04
N PRO A 172 -23.82 17.75 -18.87
CA PRO A 172 -22.61 18.56 -18.57
C PRO A 172 -21.95 18.27 -17.17
N LYS A 173 -20.88 19.04 -16.87
CA LYS A 173 -20.26 19.40 -15.56
C LYS A 173 -19.20 18.44 -14.99
N GLN A 174 -18.11 18.90 -14.37
CA GLN A 174 -17.39 20.18 -14.28
C GLN A 174 -16.03 19.82 -13.67
N THR A 175 -14.97 20.29 -14.32
CA THR A 175 -13.76 20.92 -13.75
C THR A 175 -12.94 20.23 -12.65
N LYS A 176 -11.68 20.00 -13.03
CA LYS A 176 -10.48 19.75 -12.22
C LYS A 176 -10.03 21.01 -11.49
N LEU A 177 -9.34 20.78 -10.39
CA LEU A 177 -8.38 21.69 -9.75
C LEU A 177 -7.04 21.67 -10.51
N GLU A 178 -6.24 22.74 -10.40
CA GLU A 178 -4.80 22.75 -10.02
C GLU A 178 -3.89 23.78 -10.76
N ASP A 179 -3.16 24.55 -9.91
CA ASP A 179 -1.70 24.79 -9.93
C ASP A 179 -1.07 25.95 -10.76
N LEU A 180 0.01 26.68 -10.37
CA LEU A 180 1.11 26.53 -9.38
C LEU A 180 1.88 27.89 -9.22
N THR A 181 2.63 28.12 -8.12
CA THR A 181 4.05 28.59 -8.11
C THR A 181 4.64 28.68 -6.68
N ASP A 182 5.91 28.27 -6.55
CA ASP A 182 6.69 28.03 -5.32
C ASP A 182 7.28 29.29 -4.63
N VAL A 183 7.02 29.47 -3.33
CA VAL A 183 8.01 29.93 -2.31
C VAL A 183 7.61 29.31 -0.97
N ALA A 184 8.59 28.65 -0.33
CA ALA A 184 8.46 27.80 0.86
C ALA A 184 7.65 26.52 0.61
N VAL A 185 8.09 25.41 1.18
CA VAL A 185 7.27 24.21 1.32
C VAL A 185 6.08 24.57 2.22
N PRO A 186 4.84 24.50 1.74
CA PRO A 186 3.82 23.76 2.44
C PRO A 186 3.61 22.48 1.65
N MET A 187 4.00 21.41 2.32
CA MET A 187 3.71 20.01 2.08
C MET A 187 2.39 19.76 1.31
N GLU A 188 2.26 18.56 0.77
CA GLU A 188 1.01 17.79 0.76
C GLU A 188 0.41 17.67 2.20
N LYS A 189 0.29 18.78 2.95
CA LYS A 189 -0.01 18.83 4.38
C LYS A 189 -1.48 18.71 4.69
N ASP A 190 -2.32 18.92 3.70
CA ASP A 190 -3.76 18.96 3.90
C ASP A 190 -4.45 17.69 3.43
N VAL A 191 -3.75 16.55 3.32
CA VAL A 191 -4.39 15.25 3.18
C VAL A 191 -4.06 14.40 4.41
N GLU A 192 -4.99 14.37 5.35
CA GLU A 192 -4.90 13.50 6.51
C GLU A 192 -5.59 12.16 6.22
N ARG A 193 -5.12 11.13 6.93
CA ARG A 193 -5.77 9.81 6.94
C ARG A 193 -6.40 9.61 8.29
N CYS A 194 -7.69 9.30 8.32
CA CYS A 194 -8.36 8.79 9.52
C CYS A 194 -8.81 7.36 9.29
N PHE A 195 -8.79 6.56 10.35
CA PHE A 195 -9.43 5.25 10.37
C PHE A 195 -10.72 5.35 11.15
N ILE A 196 -11.78 4.74 10.65
CA ILE A 196 -13.09 4.75 11.28
C ILE A 196 -13.53 3.31 11.44
N ASN A 197 -13.79 2.87 12.67
CA ASN A 197 -14.45 1.60 12.92
C ASN A 197 -15.91 1.71 12.46
N VAL A 198 -16.32 0.82 11.56
CA VAL A 198 -17.69 0.77 11.03
C VAL A 198 -18.35 -0.54 11.43
N THR A 199 -19.41 -0.42 12.22
CA THR A 199 -20.24 -1.52 12.72
C THR A 199 -21.53 -1.66 11.90
N GLY A 200 -22.05 -2.89 11.82
CA GLY A 200 -23.25 -3.20 11.02
C GLY A 200 -22.99 -3.50 9.55
N MET A 201 -21.73 -3.49 9.09
CA MET A 201 -21.38 -4.00 7.77
C MET A 201 -21.50 -5.53 7.72
N THR A 202 -22.24 -6.04 6.74
CA THR A 202 -22.51 -7.49 6.61
C THR A 202 -22.04 -8.09 5.30
N CYS A 203 -21.77 -7.27 4.29
CA CYS A 203 -21.36 -7.73 2.97
C CYS A 203 -20.54 -6.68 2.20
N ALA A 204 -19.87 -7.10 1.13
CA ALA A 204 -19.11 -6.23 0.23
C ALA A 204 -19.94 -5.11 -0.41
N SER A 205 -21.27 -5.29 -0.49
CA SER A 205 -22.17 -4.26 -0.97
C SER A 205 -22.33 -3.12 0.03
N CYS A 206 -22.41 -3.40 1.35
CA CYS A 206 -22.41 -2.37 2.40
C CYS A 206 -21.16 -1.49 2.29
N VAL A 207 -20.00 -2.13 2.13
CA VAL A 207 -18.72 -1.48 1.87
C VAL A 207 -18.78 -0.60 0.63
N ASN A 208 -19.23 -1.12 -0.52
CA ASN A 208 -19.34 -0.33 -1.76
C ASN A 208 -20.34 0.84 -1.63
N ASN A 209 -21.38 0.72 -0.78
CA ASN A 209 -22.33 1.79 -0.51
C ASN A 209 -21.67 2.94 0.26
N ILE A 210 -20.87 2.59 1.28
CA ILE A 210 -20.09 3.56 2.05
C ILE A 210 -19.05 4.23 1.13
N GLU A 211 -18.23 3.44 0.43
CA GLU A 211 -17.19 3.95 -0.49
C GLU A 211 -17.76 4.88 -1.57
N ARG A 212 -18.93 4.56 -2.15
CA ARG A 212 -19.53 5.37 -3.21
C ARG A 212 -20.21 6.64 -2.74
N ASN A 213 -20.87 6.63 -1.58
CA ASN A 213 -21.57 7.83 -1.11
C ASN A 213 -20.58 8.79 -0.47
N ILE A 214 -19.67 8.28 0.37
CA ILE A 214 -18.67 9.09 1.05
C ILE A 214 -17.60 9.56 0.08
N GLY A 215 -17.15 8.72 -0.87
CA GLY A 215 -16.22 9.14 -1.92
C GLY A 215 -16.77 10.18 -2.90
N ARG A 216 -18.05 10.57 -2.79
CA ARG A 216 -18.65 11.68 -3.57
C ARG A 216 -18.72 12.99 -2.80
N GLU A 217 -18.49 12.97 -1.48
CA GLU A 217 -18.56 14.17 -0.65
C GLU A 217 -17.34 15.06 -0.90
N GLU A 218 -17.57 16.37 -0.89
CA GLU A 218 -16.51 17.35 -1.10
C GLU A 218 -15.54 17.32 0.08
N GLY A 219 -14.23 17.23 -0.22
CA GLY A 219 -13.18 17.12 0.80
C GLY A 219 -12.63 15.71 1.00
N ILE A 220 -13.24 14.67 0.44
CA ILE A 220 -12.74 13.28 0.54
C ILE A 220 -11.95 12.91 -0.71
N VAL A 221 -10.68 12.56 -0.53
CA VAL A 221 -9.74 12.20 -1.62
C VAL A 221 -9.91 10.73 -1.98
N SER A 222 -9.99 9.85 -0.99
CA SER A 222 -10.22 8.42 -1.20
C SER A 222 -10.78 7.76 0.07
N ILE A 223 -11.63 6.77 -0.09
CA ILE A 223 -12.13 5.94 1.01
C ILE A 223 -11.99 4.46 0.64
N LEU A 224 -11.48 3.66 1.57
CA LEU A 224 -11.33 2.22 1.42
C LEU A 224 -11.90 1.54 2.66
N VAL A 225 -12.90 0.67 2.49
CA VAL A 225 -13.58 0.04 3.63
C VAL A 225 -13.31 -1.46 3.67
N GLY A 226 -12.64 -1.90 4.74
CA GLY A 226 -12.33 -3.29 5.02
C GLY A 226 -13.49 -3.98 5.73
N LEU A 227 -14.20 -4.87 5.04
CA LEU A 227 -15.27 -5.69 5.65
C LEU A 227 -14.73 -6.58 6.77
N MET A 228 -13.52 -7.14 6.58
CA MET A 228 -12.91 -8.10 7.49
C MET A 228 -12.36 -7.45 8.75
N SER A 229 -11.79 -6.24 8.62
CA SER A 229 -11.27 -5.45 9.73
C SER A 229 -12.35 -4.65 10.45
N GLY A 230 -13.53 -4.47 9.83
CA GLY A 230 -14.57 -3.58 10.33
C GLY A 230 -14.13 -2.11 10.33
N ARG A 231 -13.17 -1.75 9.47
CA ARG A 231 -12.52 -0.43 9.44
C ARG A 231 -12.66 0.24 8.08
N ALA A 232 -12.83 1.55 8.07
CA ALA A 232 -12.80 2.43 6.91
C ALA A 232 -11.57 3.33 7.00
N GLU A 233 -10.67 3.25 6.03
CA GLU A 233 -9.60 4.23 5.84
C GLU A 233 -10.12 5.35 4.96
N VAL A 234 -10.07 6.59 5.46
CA VAL A 234 -10.51 7.77 4.72
C VAL A 234 -9.36 8.76 4.62
N LYS A 235 -8.97 9.08 3.39
CA LYS A 235 -8.05 10.20 3.09
C LYS A 235 -8.91 11.42 2.78
N TYR A 236 -8.80 12.44 3.61
CA TYR A 236 -9.64 13.64 3.52
C TYR A 236 -8.80 14.90 3.68
N ARG A 237 -9.37 16.04 3.24
CA ARG A 237 -8.78 17.35 3.44
C ARG A 237 -9.38 18.00 4.69
N PRO A 238 -8.63 18.17 5.79
CA PRO A 238 -9.13 18.74 7.04
C PRO A 238 -9.68 20.17 6.88
N SER A 239 -9.19 20.91 5.88
CA SER A 239 -9.67 22.25 5.53
C SER A 239 -11.10 22.30 4.96
N ILE A 240 -11.64 21.16 4.51
CA ILE A 240 -12.96 21.07 3.87
C ILE A 240 -13.94 20.25 4.71
N ILE A 241 -13.49 19.13 5.29
CA ILE A 241 -14.34 18.20 6.03
C ILE A 241 -13.61 17.68 7.27
N ASP A 242 -14.33 17.62 8.39
CA ASP A 242 -13.80 17.10 9.66
C ASP A 242 -14.13 15.61 9.85
N THR A 243 -13.28 14.90 10.58
CA THR A 243 -13.42 13.47 10.94
C THR A 243 -14.77 13.14 11.59
N THR A 244 -15.28 14.03 12.45
CA THR A 244 -16.58 13.88 13.11
C THR A 244 -17.74 13.94 12.11
N THR A 245 -17.60 14.76 11.07
CA THR A 245 -18.59 14.89 9.98
C THR A 245 -18.59 13.62 9.12
N ILE A 246 -17.42 13.03 8.88
CA ILE A 246 -17.30 11.75 8.15
C ILE A 246 -17.98 10.61 8.94
N VAL A 247 -17.84 10.58 10.27
CA VAL A 247 -18.57 9.62 11.11
C VAL A 247 -20.08 9.79 10.99
N GLN A 248 -20.58 11.02 11.08
CA GLN A 248 -22.01 11.31 10.91
C GLN A 248 -22.52 10.88 9.52
N LEU A 249 -21.75 11.10 8.46
CA LEU A 249 -22.10 10.62 7.11
C LEU A 249 -22.22 9.09 7.04
N ILE A 250 -21.36 8.35 7.76
CA ILE A 250 -21.46 6.88 7.85
C ILE A 250 -22.71 6.47 8.67
N GLU A 251 -23.02 7.19 9.74
CA GLU A 251 -24.21 6.97 10.56
C GLU A 251 -25.51 7.26 9.80
N ASP A 252 -25.53 8.30 8.98
CA ASP A 252 -26.65 8.67 8.11
C ASP A 252 -26.92 7.60 7.04
N LEU A 253 -25.88 6.87 6.61
CA LEU A 253 -26.02 5.69 5.75
C LEU A 253 -26.57 4.45 6.49
N GLY A 254 -26.74 4.56 7.81
CA GLY A 254 -27.32 3.54 8.69
C GLY A 254 -26.31 2.51 9.21
N PHE A 255 -25.03 2.89 9.28
CA PHE A 255 -23.94 2.08 9.84
C PHE A 255 -23.40 2.76 11.10
N GLY A 256 -23.11 2.02 12.17
CA GLY A 256 -22.50 2.66 13.36
C GLY A 256 -21.04 3.00 13.06
N ALA A 257 -20.57 4.20 13.38
CA ALA A 257 -19.20 4.60 13.11
C ALA A 257 -18.52 5.19 14.35
N SER A 258 -17.25 4.85 14.58
CA SER A 258 -16.44 5.44 15.65
C SER A 258 -15.03 5.70 15.15
N ILE A 259 -14.43 6.83 15.51
CA ILE A 259 -13.08 7.20 15.06
C ILE A 259 -12.04 6.29 15.73
N GLN A 260 -11.08 5.83 14.94
CA GLN A 260 -9.86 5.17 15.37
C GLN A 260 -8.69 6.02 14.88
N ASP A 261 -8.18 6.91 15.73
CA ASP A 261 -7.08 7.81 15.32
C ASP A 261 -5.78 7.01 15.17
N GLY A 262 -5.36 6.78 13.92
CA GLY A 262 -4.15 6.04 13.57
C GLY A 262 -3.09 6.86 12.84
N SER A 263 -3.12 8.19 12.90
CA SER A 263 -2.16 9.06 12.19
C SER A 263 -1.42 10.07 13.07
N GLY A 264 -1.64 10.07 14.39
CA GLY A 264 -0.82 10.85 15.31
C GLY A 264 0.50 10.13 15.56
N LYS A 265 1.62 10.86 15.55
CA LYS A 265 2.97 10.40 15.97
C LYS A 265 3.05 9.99 17.46
N GLY A 266 1.95 9.60 18.09
CA GLY A 266 1.86 9.20 19.50
C GLY A 266 1.55 7.71 19.64
N GLY A 267 2.14 7.07 20.64
CA GLY A 267 1.82 5.70 21.01
C GLY A 267 0.41 5.61 21.60
N GLN A 268 -0.37 4.62 21.16
CA GLN A 268 -1.66 4.30 21.75
C GLN A 268 -1.57 2.91 22.40
N THR A 269 -1.97 2.80 23.66
CA THR A 269 -2.08 1.52 24.34
C THR A 269 -3.43 1.37 25.02
N GLU A 270 -3.99 0.17 24.90
CA GLU A 270 -5.15 -0.24 25.66
C GLU A 270 -4.70 -1.08 26.86
N LEU A 271 -5.20 -0.74 28.04
CA LEU A 271 -4.86 -1.40 29.30
C LEU A 271 -6.12 -2.02 29.90
N ASN A 272 -6.00 -3.20 30.49
CA ASN A 272 -7.04 -3.80 31.32
C ASN A 272 -6.77 -3.39 32.78
N ILE A 273 -7.73 -2.72 33.40
CA ILE A 273 -7.63 -2.17 34.75
C ILE A 273 -8.53 -2.97 35.69
N THR A 274 -7.92 -3.57 36.71
CA THR A 274 -8.57 -4.33 37.76
C THR A 274 -8.73 -3.50 39.03
N GLY A 275 -9.83 -3.73 39.76
CA GLY A 275 -10.12 -3.01 41.02
C GLY A 275 -10.97 -1.76 40.87
N MET A 276 -11.36 -1.35 39.66
CA MET A 276 -12.32 -0.26 39.47
C MET A 276 -13.74 -0.70 39.87
N THR A 277 -14.37 0.03 40.79
CA THR A 277 -15.70 -0.31 41.33
C THR A 277 -16.76 0.75 41.09
N CYS A 278 -16.37 1.98 40.74
CA CYS A 278 -17.29 3.10 40.56
C CYS A 278 -16.72 4.16 39.60
N SER A 279 -17.57 5.08 39.15
CA SER A 279 -17.18 6.21 38.28
C SER A 279 -16.18 7.17 38.91
N SER A 280 -16.09 7.25 40.24
CA SER A 280 -15.04 8.05 40.90
C SER A 280 -13.65 7.42 40.77
N CYS A 281 -13.54 6.09 40.61
CA CYS A 281 -12.26 5.44 40.28
C CYS A 281 -11.81 5.83 38.87
N VAL A 282 -12.74 5.86 37.91
CA VAL A 282 -12.51 6.27 36.52
C VAL A 282 -11.93 7.69 36.47
N HIS A 283 -12.60 8.65 37.11
CA HIS A 283 -12.12 10.03 37.16
C HIS A 283 -10.79 10.18 37.89
N GLY A 284 -10.55 9.41 38.96
CA GLY A 284 -9.26 9.45 39.67
C GLY A 284 -8.08 9.02 38.78
N ILE A 285 -8.29 8.00 37.94
CA ILE A 285 -7.28 7.54 36.98
C ILE A 285 -7.11 8.55 35.84
N GLU A 286 -8.21 9.05 35.27
CA GLU A 286 -8.19 10.04 34.18
C GLU A 286 -7.48 11.33 34.60
N SER A 287 -7.83 11.92 35.74
CA SER A 287 -7.23 13.16 36.20
C SER A 287 -5.74 13.02 36.48
N ARG A 288 -5.28 11.93 37.10
CA ARG A 288 -3.87 11.75 37.44
C ARG A 288 -3.00 11.51 36.21
N LEU A 289 -3.46 10.70 35.26
CA LEU A 289 -2.73 10.46 34.01
C LEU A 289 -2.77 11.65 33.06
N GLN A 290 -3.80 12.48 33.11
CA GLN A 290 -3.88 13.70 32.31
C GLN A 290 -2.92 14.81 32.81
N GLU A 291 -2.50 14.76 34.07
CA GLU A 291 -1.49 15.66 34.65
C GLU A 291 -0.05 15.26 34.29
N VAL A 292 0.16 14.05 33.76
CA VAL A 292 1.51 13.53 33.44
C VAL A 292 1.97 14.04 32.08
N ASP A 293 3.14 14.68 32.07
CA ASP A 293 3.80 15.12 30.84
C ASP A 293 4.01 13.94 29.88
N GLY A 294 3.47 14.05 28.67
CA GLY A 294 3.53 13.02 27.64
C GLY A 294 2.20 12.32 27.35
N VAL A 295 1.17 12.41 28.21
CA VAL A 295 -0.17 11.86 27.92
C VAL A 295 -0.99 12.89 27.14
N THR A 296 -1.38 12.56 25.91
CA THR A 296 -2.20 13.43 25.05
C THR A 296 -3.69 13.18 25.22
N TYR A 297 -4.08 11.92 25.48
CA TYR A 297 -5.48 11.55 25.65
C TYR A 297 -5.60 10.33 26.55
N ILE A 298 -6.60 10.35 27.42
CA ILE A 298 -6.99 9.19 28.23
C ILE A 298 -8.50 9.04 28.24
N SER A 299 -8.96 7.79 28.13
CA SER A 299 -10.35 7.44 28.36
C SER A 299 -10.43 6.11 29.09
N VAL A 300 -11.18 6.08 30.20
CA VAL A 300 -11.35 4.88 31.02
C VAL A 300 -12.82 4.43 30.97
N ALA A 301 -13.05 3.18 30.59
CA ALA A 301 -14.37 2.59 30.47
C ALA A 301 -14.60 1.60 31.62
N LEU A 302 -15.49 1.96 32.56
CA LEU A 302 -15.85 1.10 33.69
C LEU A 302 -16.52 -0.20 33.25
N ALA A 303 -17.37 -0.15 32.22
CA ALA A 303 -18.16 -1.30 31.76
C ALA A 303 -17.29 -2.44 31.18
N THR A 304 -16.17 -2.10 30.57
CA THR A 304 -15.20 -3.04 29.97
C THR A 304 -13.93 -3.19 30.81
N SER A 305 -13.87 -2.51 31.96
CA SER A 305 -12.68 -2.45 32.82
C SER A 305 -11.40 -2.10 32.05
N SER A 306 -11.50 -1.23 31.05
CA SER A 306 -10.42 -0.95 30.11
C SER A 306 -10.09 0.54 30.06
N ALA A 307 -8.82 0.88 29.84
CA ALA A 307 -8.38 2.24 29.57
C ALA A 307 -7.67 2.33 28.23
N ILE A 308 -7.93 3.41 27.50
CA ILE A 308 -7.22 3.77 26.27
C ILE A 308 -6.38 5.00 26.61
N VAL A 309 -5.07 4.89 26.45
CA VAL A 309 -4.12 5.96 26.70
C VAL A 309 -3.36 6.26 25.41
N LYS A 310 -3.39 7.51 24.96
CA LYS A 310 -2.49 8.02 23.92
C LYS A 310 -1.42 8.86 24.60
N TYR A 311 -0.17 8.56 24.29
CA TYR A 311 0.99 9.16 24.92
C TYR A 311 2.14 9.32 23.91
N ASP A 312 3.13 10.12 24.25
CA ASP A 312 4.37 10.26 23.49
C ASP A 312 5.38 9.16 23.89
N PRO A 313 5.73 8.22 23.01
CA PRO A 313 6.67 7.13 23.32
C PRO A 313 8.09 7.59 23.63
N GLU A 314 8.46 8.83 23.29
CA GLU A 314 9.78 9.38 23.58
C GLU A 314 9.90 9.87 25.03
N VAL A 315 8.77 10.23 25.66
CA VAL A 315 8.73 10.82 27.01
C VAL A 315 8.24 9.82 28.06
N LEU A 316 7.24 9.01 27.72
CA LEU A 316 6.55 8.11 28.64
C LEU A 316 6.39 6.74 27.99
N GLY A 317 6.62 5.66 28.73
CA GLY A 317 6.37 4.32 28.19
C GLY A 317 5.28 3.55 28.94
N VAL A 318 4.90 2.40 28.39
CA VAL A 318 3.77 1.58 28.89
C VAL A 318 3.93 1.16 30.35
N ARG A 319 5.14 0.79 30.77
CA ARG A 319 5.45 0.41 32.16
C ARG A 319 5.23 1.57 33.12
N ASP A 320 5.61 2.78 32.72
CA ASP A 320 5.46 3.97 33.55
C ASP A 320 3.97 4.27 33.76
N ILE A 321 3.17 4.15 32.70
CA ILE A 321 1.70 4.28 32.76
C ILE A 321 1.09 3.23 33.68
N ILE A 322 1.54 1.97 33.60
CA ILE A 322 1.07 0.90 34.49
C ILE A 322 1.44 1.21 35.94
N SER A 323 2.68 1.63 36.21
CA SER A 323 3.14 1.98 37.55
C SER A 323 2.35 3.15 38.14
N LEU A 324 1.98 4.16 37.34
CA LEU A 324 1.14 5.29 37.75
C LEU A 324 -0.28 4.84 38.14
N ILE A 325 -0.83 3.84 37.44
CA ILE A 325 -2.14 3.27 37.77
C ILE A 325 -2.05 2.40 39.03
N GLU A 326 -0.95 1.66 39.21
CA GLU A 326 -0.68 0.89 40.42
C GLU A 326 -0.48 1.79 41.65
N ASP A 327 0.16 2.95 41.48
CA ASP A 327 0.31 4.00 42.50
C ASP A 327 -1.04 4.67 42.87
N CYS A 328 -2.05 4.55 42.02
CA CYS A 328 -3.44 4.91 42.35
C CYS A 328 -4.19 3.81 43.10
N GLY A 329 -3.58 2.63 43.28
CA GLY A 329 -4.18 1.47 43.94
C GLY A 329 -4.99 0.56 43.02
N PHE A 330 -4.82 0.65 41.70
CA PHE A 330 -5.50 -0.20 40.72
C PHE A 330 -4.50 -1.09 39.99
N GLY A 331 -4.83 -2.35 39.73
CA GLY A 331 -3.95 -3.23 38.96
C GLY A 331 -4.11 -2.97 37.48
N ALA A 332 -3.03 -2.72 36.73
CA ALA A 332 -3.08 -2.51 35.29
C ALA A 332 -2.24 -3.55 34.54
N SER A 333 -2.75 -4.02 33.42
CA SER A 333 -2.01 -4.92 32.52
C SER A 333 -2.24 -4.49 31.07
N PRO A 334 -1.24 -4.60 30.19
CA PRO A 334 -1.44 -4.29 28.79
C PRO A 334 -2.47 -5.24 28.21
N ARG A 335 -3.46 -4.69 27.51
CA ARG A 335 -4.38 -5.50 26.72
C ARG A 335 -3.61 -5.90 25.47
N SER A 336 -3.01 -7.09 25.51
CA SER A 336 -2.33 -7.67 24.35
C SER A 336 -3.26 -7.59 23.15
N HIS A 337 -2.81 -6.99 22.04
CA HIS A 337 -3.49 -7.01 20.76
C HIS A 337 -3.36 -8.42 20.18
N ASP A 338 -3.93 -9.40 20.88
CA ASP A 338 -3.81 -10.81 20.58
C ASP A 338 -4.62 -11.04 19.30
N SER A 339 -3.98 -10.98 18.13
CA SER A 339 -4.63 -11.27 16.84
C SER A 339 -5.15 -12.71 16.76
N ARG A 340 -4.96 -13.52 17.83
CA ARG A 340 -5.80 -14.69 18.12
C ARG A 340 -7.30 -14.37 18.05
N VAL A 341 -7.74 -13.14 18.31
CA VAL A 341 -9.13 -12.70 18.12
C VAL A 341 -9.57 -12.82 16.65
N GLY A 342 -8.72 -12.46 15.68
CA GLY A 342 -9.03 -12.65 14.25
C GLY A 342 -9.10 -14.13 13.85
N ALA A 343 -8.19 -14.96 14.36
CA ALA A 343 -8.23 -16.41 14.15
C ALA A 343 -9.45 -17.08 14.83
N LEU A 344 -9.90 -16.56 15.97
CA LEU A 344 -11.11 -16.98 16.67
C LEU A 344 -12.36 -16.61 15.87
N ASP A 345 -12.45 -15.41 15.30
CA ASP A 345 -13.57 -14.98 14.46
C ASP A 345 -13.74 -15.85 13.21
N HIS A 346 -12.62 -16.21 12.55
CA HIS A 346 -12.66 -17.14 11.43
C HIS A 346 -13.18 -18.53 11.83
N ARG A 347 -12.78 -19.04 13.00
CA ARG A 347 -13.29 -20.33 13.51
C ARG A 347 -14.78 -20.28 13.81
N VAL A 348 -15.27 -19.18 14.40
CA VAL A 348 -16.69 -18.98 14.68
C VAL A 348 -17.50 -18.94 13.37
N ALA A 349 -17.04 -18.20 12.36
CA ALA A 349 -17.70 -18.13 11.05
C ALA A 349 -17.71 -19.49 10.32
N ILE A 350 -16.60 -20.24 10.35
CA ILE A 350 -16.52 -21.60 9.78
C ILE A 350 -17.53 -22.52 10.47
N GLN A 351 -17.63 -22.44 11.80
CA GLN A 351 -18.55 -23.28 12.58
C GLN A 351 -20.01 -22.90 12.35
N GLN A 352 -20.30 -21.61 12.15
CA GLN A 352 -21.63 -21.11 11.79
C GLN A 352 -22.12 -21.68 10.46
N TRP A 353 -21.32 -21.59 9.40
CA TRP A 353 -21.66 -22.14 8.09
C TRP A 353 -21.68 -23.67 8.09
N ARG A 354 -20.80 -24.32 8.87
CA ARG A 354 -20.85 -25.77 9.08
C ARG A 354 -22.18 -26.21 9.72
N ARG A 355 -22.68 -25.47 10.71
CA ARG A 355 -23.99 -25.76 11.34
C ARG A 355 -25.14 -25.57 10.35
N SER A 356 -25.15 -24.47 9.61
CA SER A 356 -26.16 -24.24 8.55
C SER A 356 -26.14 -25.35 7.50
N PHE A 357 -24.96 -25.71 6.98
CA PHE A 357 -24.79 -26.84 6.04
C PHE A 357 -25.26 -28.16 6.64
N LEU A 358 -24.87 -28.48 7.88
CA LEU A 358 -25.26 -29.74 8.52
C LEU A 358 -26.78 -29.82 8.74
N THR A 359 -27.41 -28.72 9.15
CA THR A 359 -28.88 -28.67 9.27
C THR A 359 -29.56 -28.85 7.91
N ALA A 360 -29.09 -28.17 6.87
CA ALA A 360 -29.61 -28.34 5.52
C ALA A 360 -29.40 -29.77 5.01
N LEU A 361 -28.26 -30.39 5.31
CA LEU A 361 -27.92 -31.76 4.88
C LEU A 361 -28.80 -32.81 5.58
N ILE A 362 -28.94 -32.72 6.91
CA ILE A 362 -29.70 -33.68 7.72
C ILE A 362 -31.16 -33.74 7.28
N PHE A 363 -31.77 -32.59 6.99
CA PHE A 363 -33.18 -32.52 6.60
C PHE A 363 -33.39 -32.53 5.08
N GLY A 364 -32.43 -32.03 4.29
CA GLY A 364 -32.52 -31.96 2.83
C GLY A 364 -32.20 -33.27 2.12
N VAL A 365 -31.25 -34.08 2.60
CA VAL A 365 -30.96 -35.40 2.00
C VAL A 365 -32.17 -36.34 2.07
N PRO A 366 -32.89 -36.47 3.20
CA PRO A 366 -34.14 -37.23 3.24
C PRO A 366 -35.17 -36.75 2.21
N VAL A 367 -35.32 -35.43 1.99
CA VAL A 367 -36.21 -34.90 0.94
C VAL A 367 -35.79 -35.39 -0.44
N MET A 368 -34.48 -35.41 -0.75
CA MET A 368 -33.97 -35.97 -2.01
C MET A 368 -34.25 -37.47 -2.14
N VAL A 369 -34.04 -38.25 -1.06
CA VAL A 369 -34.29 -39.69 -1.05
C VAL A 369 -35.79 -39.98 -1.26
N ILE A 370 -36.67 -39.24 -0.58
CA ILE A 370 -38.13 -39.36 -0.75
C ILE A 370 -38.51 -39.05 -2.20
N MET A 371 -37.99 -37.95 -2.75
CA MET A 371 -38.24 -37.59 -4.16
C MET A 371 -37.82 -38.70 -5.11
N ILE A 372 -36.58 -39.21 -4.99
CA ILE A 372 -36.06 -40.29 -5.84
C ILE A 372 -36.87 -41.58 -5.67
N TYR A 373 -37.21 -41.95 -4.43
CA TYR A 373 -37.98 -43.15 -4.14
C TYR A 373 -39.37 -43.10 -4.79
N TYR A 374 -40.10 -41.98 -4.66
CA TYR A 374 -41.42 -41.82 -5.27
C TYR A 374 -41.35 -41.72 -6.81
N MET A 375 -40.26 -41.18 -7.35
CA MET A 375 -40.02 -41.16 -8.80
C MET A 375 -39.69 -42.55 -9.35
N ALA A 376 -38.89 -43.36 -8.63
CA ALA A 376 -38.45 -44.69 -9.06
C ALA A 376 -39.51 -45.79 -8.85
N SER A 377 -40.29 -45.70 -7.77
CA SER A 377 -41.30 -46.72 -7.41
C SER A 377 -42.59 -46.65 -8.25
N GLY A 378 -42.75 -45.62 -9.11
CA GLY A 378 -44.00 -45.42 -9.87
C GLY A 378 -45.22 -45.13 -8.98
N ALA A 379 -45.03 -44.92 -7.67
CA ALA A 379 -46.08 -44.74 -6.67
C ALA A 379 -46.86 -43.41 -6.82
N HIS A 380 -46.58 -42.60 -7.85
CA HIS A 380 -47.39 -41.46 -8.23
C HIS A 380 -48.84 -41.82 -8.60
N ASN A 381 -49.10 -43.07 -8.99
CA ASN A 381 -50.44 -43.48 -9.43
C ASN A 381 -51.41 -43.79 -8.29
N ASN A 382 -50.94 -44.02 -7.05
CA ASN A 382 -51.77 -44.25 -5.87
C ASN A 382 -51.16 -43.60 -4.61
N PRO A 383 -51.29 -42.27 -4.44
CA PRO A 383 -50.79 -41.62 -3.24
C PRO A 383 -51.61 -42.06 -2.02
N TYR A 384 -50.96 -42.57 -0.98
CA TYR A 384 -51.59 -42.73 0.33
C TYR A 384 -51.99 -41.33 0.85
N LEU A 385 -53.28 -41.01 0.76
CA LEU A 385 -53.88 -39.77 1.23
C LEU A 385 -54.20 -39.90 2.72
N ILE A 386 -53.65 -39.01 3.54
CA ILE A 386 -53.94 -38.94 4.98
C ILE A 386 -55.24 -38.15 5.19
N VAL A 387 -55.35 -37.05 4.45
CA VAL A 387 -56.53 -36.18 4.37
C VAL A 387 -56.81 -35.95 2.88
N PRO A 388 -58.08 -35.81 2.44
CA PRO A 388 -58.36 -35.43 1.06
C PRO A 388 -57.60 -34.17 0.66
N GLY A 389 -56.85 -34.24 -0.45
CA GLY A 389 -55.92 -33.19 -0.91
C GLY A 389 -54.48 -33.26 -0.34
N LEU A 390 -54.21 -34.06 0.69
CA LEU A 390 -52.88 -34.19 1.32
C LEU A 390 -52.36 -35.64 1.32
N SER A 391 -51.37 -35.89 0.45
CA SER A 391 -50.60 -37.14 0.43
C SER A 391 -49.51 -37.17 1.51
N LEU A 392 -49.18 -38.38 2.00
CA LEU A 392 -48.05 -38.60 2.92
C LEU A 392 -46.72 -38.01 2.40
N GLN A 393 -46.47 -38.09 1.09
CA GLN A 393 -45.28 -37.52 0.45
C GLN A 393 -45.16 -36.01 0.70
N ASN A 394 -46.18 -35.22 0.33
CA ASN A 394 -46.18 -33.77 0.50
C ASN A 394 -46.12 -33.35 1.99
N LEU A 395 -46.77 -34.11 2.89
CA LEU A 395 -46.67 -33.84 4.33
C LEU A 395 -45.23 -34.03 4.84
N LEU A 396 -44.58 -35.11 4.44
CA LEU A 396 -43.21 -35.42 4.83
C LEU A 396 -42.22 -34.39 4.23
N MET A 397 -42.41 -34.01 2.97
CA MET A 397 -41.62 -32.96 2.32
C MET A 397 -41.81 -31.61 3.00
N PHE A 398 -43.03 -31.23 3.38
CA PHE A 398 -43.30 -30.01 4.14
C PHE A 398 -42.57 -30.03 5.51
N LEU A 399 -42.75 -31.09 6.29
CA LEU A 399 -42.17 -31.22 7.62
C LEU A 399 -40.63 -31.17 7.60
N LEU A 400 -40.00 -31.76 6.58
CA LEU A 400 -38.55 -31.73 6.42
C LEU A 400 -38.04 -30.43 5.80
N CYS A 401 -38.82 -29.78 4.94
CA CYS A 401 -38.44 -28.51 4.31
C CYS A 401 -38.47 -27.34 5.29
N THR A 402 -39.45 -27.28 6.20
CA THR A 402 -39.62 -26.13 7.11
C THR A 402 -38.41 -25.88 8.02
N PRO A 403 -37.77 -26.88 8.67
CA PRO A 403 -36.55 -26.68 9.42
C PRO A 403 -35.38 -26.16 8.58
N VAL A 404 -35.26 -26.61 7.33
CA VAL A 404 -34.22 -26.12 6.41
C VAL A 404 -34.45 -24.66 6.07
N GLN A 405 -35.71 -24.28 5.79
CA GLN A 405 -36.09 -22.90 5.49
C GLN A 405 -35.81 -21.96 6.68
N VAL A 406 -36.19 -22.35 7.89
CA VAL A 406 -36.10 -21.48 9.08
C VAL A 406 -34.69 -21.46 9.68
N TYR A 407 -34.08 -22.62 9.91
CA TYR A 407 -32.78 -22.72 10.58
C TYR A 407 -31.61 -22.71 9.60
N GLY A 408 -31.70 -23.50 8.52
CA GLY A 408 -30.68 -23.54 7.48
C GLY A 408 -30.56 -22.19 6.76
N GLY A 409 -31.72 -21.60 6.42
CA GLY A 409 -31.83 -20.32 5.73
C GLY A 409 -31.59 -19.07 6.59
N LYS A 410 -31.60 -19.16 7.93
CA LYS A 410 -31.59 -18.02 8.86
C LYS A 410 -30.58 -16.93 8.48
N TYR A 411 -29.34 -17.32 8.16
CA TYR A 411 -28.26 -16.39 7.85
C TYR A 411 -28.46 -15.68 6.52
N PHE A 412 -28.96 -16.40 5.50
CA PHE A 412 -29.29 -15.81 4.21
C PHE A 412 -30.42 -14.79 4.32
N TYR A 413 -31.43 -15.06 5.16
CA TYR A 413 -32.52 -14.11 5.43
C TYR A 413 -32.02 -12.81 6.04
N VAL A 414 -31.16 -12.89 7.06
CA VAL A 414 -30.60 -11.70 7.72
C VAL A 414 -29.78 -10.86 6.72
N GLN A 415 -28.95 -11.50 5.90
CA GLN A 415 -28.13 -10.83 4.88
C GLN A 415 -28.98 -10.22 3.76
N ALA A 416 -29.99 -10.95 3.27
CA ALA A 416 -30.89 -10.46 2.24
C ALA A 416 -31.72 -9.27 2.73
N TRP A 417 -32.24 -9.32 3.96
CA TRP A 417 -32.98 -8.22 4.56
C TRP A 417 -32.11 -6.97 4.72
N ALA A 418 -30.88 -7.13 5.19
CA ALA A 418 -29.92 -6.04 5.28
C ALA A 418 -29.65 -5.41 3.89
N ALA A 419 -29.40 -6.23 2.86
CA ALA A 419 -29.16 -5.74 1.50
C ALA A 419 -30.34 -4.92 0.95
N VAL A 420 -31.57 -5.41 1.13
CA VAL A 420 -32.78 -4.70 0.71
C VAL A 420 -32.97 -3.39 1.48
N LYS A 421 -32.71 -3.37 2.80
CA LYS A 421 -32.76 -2.16 3.62
C LYS A 421 -31.84 -1.07 3.07
N HIS A 422 -30.64 -1.44 2.63
CA HIS A 422 -29.67 -0.53 2.03
C HIS A 422 -29.86 -0.30 0.51
N ARG A 423 -31.02 -0.66 -0.06
CA ARG A 423 -31.37 -0.49 -1.48
C ARG A 423 -30.38 -1.14 -2.46
N MET A 424 -29.81 -2.28 -2.09
CA MET A 424 -28.90 -3.07 -2.94
C MET A 424 -29.45 -4.47 -3.22
N ALA A 425 -29.18 -4.97 -4.43
CA ALA A 425 -29.57 -6.30 -4.86
C ALA A 425 -28.35 -7.24 -4.83
N ASN A 426 -28.28 -8.10 -3.80
CA ASN A 426 -27.20 -9.08 -3.62
C ASN A 426 -27.63 -10.49 -4.04
N MET A 427 -26.66 -11.41 -4.14
CA MET A 427 -26.93 -12.82 -4.45
C MET A 427 -27.87 -13.48 -3.43
N ASP A 428 -27.73 -13.13 -2.14
CA ASP A 428 -28.58 -13.67 -1.07
C ASP A 428 -30.06 -13.23 -1.23
N VAL A 429 -30.31 -12.06 -1.83
CA VAL A 429 -31.67 -11.60 -2.16
C VAL A 429 -32.32 -12.51 -3.18
N LEU A 430 -31.59 -12.92 -4.23
CA LEU A 430 -32.08 -13.85 -5.25
C LEU A 430 -32.41 -15.22 -4.65
N ILE A 431 -31.52 -15.74 -3.79
CA ILE A 431 -31.69 -17.04 -3.12
C ILE A 431 -32.90 -17.03 -2.19
N VAL A 432 -32.99 -16.01 -1.32
CA VAL A 432 -34.11 -15.87 -0.38
C VAL A 432 -35.42 -15.68 -1.14
N MET A 433 -35.45 -14.84 -2.18
CA MET A 433 -36.65 -14.65 -2.99
C MET A 433 -37.10 -15.96 -3.66
N THR A 434 -36.17 -16.71 -4.27
CA THR A 434 -36.48 -17.98 -4.93
C THR A 434 -37.05 -19.00 -3.94
N THR A 435 -36.38 -19.20 -2.81
CA THR A 435 -36.77 -20.20 -1.81
C THR A 435 -38.09 -19.84 -1.13
N VAL A 436 -38.31 -18.56 -0.81
CA VAL A 436 -39.57 -18.07 -0.23
C VAL A 436 -40.72 -18.25 -1.22
N ILE A 437 -40.55 -17.88 -2.49
CA ILE A 437 -41.58 -18.04 -3.52
C ILE A 437 -41.96 -19.52 -3.68
N CYS A 438 -40.98 -20.42 -3.78
CA CYS A 438 -41.22 -21.86 -3.91
C CYS A 438 -41.96 -22.43 -2.69
N TYR A 439 -41.52 -22.06 -1.48
CA TYR A 439 -42.12 -22.52 -0.23
C TYR A 439 -43.54 -21.98 -0.05
N ALA A 440 -43.74 -20.67 -0.22
CA ALA A 440 -45.05 -20.03 -0.09
C ALA A 440 -46.06 -20.57 -1.10
N TYR A 441 -45.65 -20.72 -2.37
CA TYR A 441 -46.50 -21.31 -3.41
C TYR A 441 -46.93 -22.74 -3.06
N SER A 442 -46.00 -23.56 -2.59
CA SER A 442 -46.26 -24.95 -2.22
C SER A 442 -47.21 -25.07 -1.04
N VAL A 443 -47.05 -24.20 -0.03
CA VAL A 443 -47.97 -24.13 1.12
C VAL A 443 -49.36 -23.67 0.67
N ILE A 444 -49.46 -22.63 -0.15
CA ILE A 444 -50.75 -22.11 -0.65
C ILE A 444 -51.48 -23.19 -1.45
N LEU A 445 -50.81 -23.89 -2.37
CA LEU A 445 -51.42 -24.97 -3.15
C LEU A 445 -51.93 -26.12 -2.26
N LEU A 446 -51.15 -26.48 -1.24
CA LEU A 446 -51.53 -27.54 -0.30
C LEU A 446 -52.76 -27.13 0.50
N ILE A 447 -52.82 -25.89 1.00
CA ILE A 447 -54.00 -25.32 1.69
C ILE A 447 -55.23 -25.30 0.78
N VAL A 448 -55.11 -24.77 -0.45
CA VAL A 448 -56.22 -24.70 -1.41
C VAL A 448 -56.74 -26.10 -1.75
N SER A 449 -55.85 -27.07 -1.94
CA SER A 449 -56.22 -28.46 -2.26
C SER A 449 -56.93 -29.16 -1.09
N MET A 450 -56.57 -28.84 0.16
CA MET A 450 -57.28 -29.32 1.35
C MET A 450 -58.67 -28.70 1.48
N ILE A 451 -58.82 -27.40 1.18
CA ILE A 451 -60.13 -26.70 1.20
C ILE A 451 -61.05 -27.28 0.11
N GLN A 452 -60.52 -27.54 -1.08
CA GLN A 452 -61.28 -28.08 -2.22
C GLN A 452 -61.53 -29.60 -2.15
N GLN A 453 -60.99 -30.29 -1.14
CA GLN A 453 -61.12 -31.75 -0.96
C GLN A 453 -60.78 -32.54 -2.25
N ALA A 454 -59.68 -32.14 -2.91
CA ALA A 454 -59.29 -32.74 -4.18
C ALA A 454 -58.94 -34.23 -4.02
N GLN A 455 -59.30 -35.05 -5.03
CA GLN A 455 -59.07 -36.50 -5.05
C GLN A 455 -57.58 -36.90 -5.18
N GLY A 456 -56.70 -35.94 -5.53
CA GLY A 456 -55.26 -36.15 -5.64
C GLY A 456 -54.47 -35.01 -5.00
N SER A 457 -53.20 -35.27 -4.66
CA SER A 457 -52.32 -34.24 -4.10
C SER A 457 -51.69 -33.37 -5.21
N PRO A 458 -51.55 -32.05 -5.00
CA PRO A 458 -50.89 -31.18 -5.96
C PRO A 458 -49.39 -31.50 -6.01
N LYS A 459 -48.77 -31.32 -7.18
CA LYS A 459 -47.30 -31.28 -7.22
C LYS A 459 -46.85 -29.97 -6.57
N THR A 460 -46.00 -30.10 -5.57
CA THR A 460 -45.42 -28.99 -4.83
C THR A 460 -43.95 -28.82 -5.23
N PHE A 461 -43.33 -27.72 -4.80
CA PHE A 461 -41.91 -27.43 -4.99
C PHE A 461 -41.14 -27.44 -3.66
N PHE A 462 -41.55 -28.28 -2.71
CA PHE A 462 -40.91 -28.37 -1.38
C PHE A 462 -39.48 -28.93 -1.43
N GLU A 463 -39.11 -29.59 -2.52
CA GLU A 463 -37.76 -30.09 -2.78
C GLU A 463 -36.76 -29.00 -3.18
N THR A 464 -37.23 -27.89 -3.76
CA THR A 464 -36.36 -26.85 -4.31
C THR A 464 -35.58 -26.09 -3.21
N PRO A 465 -36.20 -25.61 -2.11
CA PRO A 465 -35.46 -24.89 -1.07
C PRO A 465 -34.41 -25.73 -0.33
N PRO A 466 -34.68 -26.98 0.09
CA PRO A 466 -33.67 -27.81 0.73
C PRO A 466 -32.47 -28.09 -0.17
N MET A 467 -32.68 -28.34 -1.47
CA MET A 467 -31.57 -28.55 -2.40
C MET A 467 -30.72 -27.29 -2.58
N LEU A 468 -31.35 -26.12 -2.78
CA LEU A 468 -30.62 -24.85 -2.89
C LEU A 468 -29.77 -24.57 -1.63
N PHE A 469 -30.36 -24.68 -0.44
CA PHE A 469 -29.63 -24.39 0.79
C PHE A 469 -28.50 -25.38 1.07
N VAL A 470 -28.66 -26.69 0.79
CA VAL A 470 -27.58 -27.67 0.96
C VAL A 470 -26.36 -27.28 0.14
N PHE A 471 -26.56 -27.00 -1.15
CA PHE A 471 -25.44 -26.72 -2.06
C PHE A 471 -24.80 -25.36 -1.84
N ILE A 472 -25.60 -24.32 -1.56
CA ILE A 472 -25.06 -22.97 -1.32
C ILE A 472 -24.36 -22.91 0.04
N ALA A 473 -24.92 -23.55 1.07
CA ALA A 473 -24.25 -23.63 2.38
C ALA A 473 -22.95 -24.44 2.31
N LEU A 474 -22.89 -25.50 1.48
CA LEU A 474 -21.64 -26.21 1.19
C LEU A 474 -20.61 -25.27 0.54
N GLY A 475 -21.02 -24.51 -0.48
CA GLY A 475 -20.15 -23.54 -1.16
C GLY A 475 -19.59 -22.48 -0.22
N ARG A 476 -20.44 -21.86 0.61
CA ARG A 476 -20.03 -20.88 1.64
C ARG A 476 -19.12 -21.50 2.71
N TRP A 477 -19.40 -22.73 3.13
CA TRP A 477 -18.55 -23.43 4.08
C TRP A 477 -17.16 -23.72 3.51
N LEU A 478 -17.07 -24.21 2.27
CA LEU A 478 -15.79 -24.41 1.57
C LEU A 478 -15.04 -23.10 1.34
N GLU A 479 -15.74 -22.02 1.00
CA GLU A 479 -15.18 -20.68 0.89
C GLU A 479 -14.49 -20.27 2.21
N HIS A 480 -15.19 -20.35 3.34
CA HIS A 480 -14.63 -19.97 4.64
C HIS A 480 -13.52 -20.93 5.12
N ILE A 481 -13.54 -22.21 4.74
CA ILE A 481 -12.41 -23.12 4.97
C ILE A 481 -11.17 -22.68 4.20
N ALA A 482 -11.34 -22.32 2.92
CA ALA A 482 -10.23 -21.84 2.10
C ALA A 482 -9.62 -20.56 2.71
N LYS A 483 -10.47 -19.64 3.17
CA LYS A 483 -10.07 -18.43 3.92
C LYS A 483 -9.35 -18.73 5.23
N GLY A 484 -9.85 -19.71 6.00
CA GLY A 484 -9.22 -20.09 7.27
C GLY A 484 -7.81 -20.68 7.10
N LYS A 485 -7.56 -21.44 6.04
CA LYS A 485 -6.23 -22.04 5.78
C LYS A 485 -5.17 -21.01 5.40
N THR A 486 -5.54 -19.87 4.82
CA THR A 486 -4.58 -18.80 4.51
C THR A 486 -4.25 -17.99 5.76
N SER A 487 -5.23 -17.75 6.64
CA SER A 487 -4.98 -17.17 7.97
C SER A 487 -4.11 -18.05 8.87
N GLU A 488 -4.10 -19.37 8.65
CA GLU A 488 -3.20 -20.29 9.38
C GLU A 488 -1.72 -20.07 9.03
N ALA A 489 -1.41 -19.71 7.77
CA ALA A 489 -0.04 -19.39 7.37
C ALA A 489 0.45 -18.10 8.05
N LEU A 490 -0.43 -17.09 8.15
CA LEU A 490 -0.20 -15.88 8.95
C LEU A 490 0.04 -16.18 10.43
N ALA A 491 -0.79 -17.04 11.02
CA ALA A 491 -0.65 -17.41 12.43
C ALA A 491 0.69 -18.11 12.74
N LYS A 492 1.31 -18.79 11.76
CA LYS A 492 2.65 -19.36 11.92
C LYS A 492 3.75 -18.30 11.98
N LEU A 493 3.62 -17.19 11.24
CA LEU A 493 4.54 -16.05 11.35
C LEU A 493 4.46 -15.40 12.73
N MET A 494 3.25 -15.27 13.28
CA MET A 494 3.06 -14.74 14.65
C MET A 494 3.67 -15.64 15.73
N GLN A 495 3.70 -16.96 15.53
CA GLN A 495 4.34 -17.89 16.46
C GLN A 495 5.87 -17.69 16.54
N LEU A 496 6.47 -16.90 15.65
CA LEU A 496 7.89 -16.58 15.67
C LEU A 496 8.23 -15.52 16.71
N GLN A 497 7.29 -14.63 17.05
CA GLN A 497 7.50 -13.62 18.08
C GLN A 497 7.78 -14.27 19.44
N ALA A 498 8.68 -13.67 20.23
CA ALA A 498 8.90 -14.09 21.60
C ALA A 498 7.73 -13.62 22.48
N THR A 499 7.41 -14.37 23.53
CA THR A 499 6.40 -13.98 24.52
C THR A 499 7.00 -13.26 25.72
N GLU A 500 8.27 -13.55 26.02
CA GLU A 500 8.99 -13.02 27.18
C GLU A 500 10.33 -12.42 26.75
N ALA A 501 10.77 -11.38 27.45
CA ALA A 501 12.06 -10.72 27.32
C ALA A 501 12.72 -10.60 28.70
N ILE A 502 14.05 -10.71 28.78
CA ILE A 502 14.80 -10.54 30.03
C ILE A 502 15.36 -9.11 30.04
N LEU A 503 14.76 -8.23 30.83
CA LEU A 503 15.20 -6.86 31.04
C LEU A 503 16.38 -6.82 32.02
N VAL A 504 17.40 -6.05 31.68
CA VAL A 504 18.58 -5.79 32.52
C VAL A 504 18.51 -4.35 32.99
N VAL A 505 18.40 -4.16 34.32
CA VAL A 505 18.43 -2.84 34.95
C VAL A 505 19.85 -2.58 35.44
N PHE A 506 20.46 -1.50 34.96
CA PHE A 506 21.77 -1.04 35.40
C PHE A 506 21.64 -0.12 36.63
N ALA A 507 22.62 -0.21 37.54
CA ALA A 507 22.76 0.75 38.62
C ALA A 507 23.16 2.14 38.06
N SER A 508 23.05 3.19 38.87
CA SER A 508 23.28 4.61 38.50
C SER A 508 24.60 4.91 37.76
N ASP A 509 25.58 4.01 37.81
CA ASP A 509 26.89 4.12 37.17
C ASP A 509 26.96 3.45 35.77
N ASN A 510 25.84 2.96 35.21
CA ASN A 510 25.71 2.35 33.87
C ASN A 510 26.67 1.19 33.53
N THR A 511 27.34 0.62 34.54
CA THR A 511 28.39 -0.41 34.36
C THR A 511 28.15 -1.67 35.17
N THR A 512 27.31 -1.62 36.21
CA THR A 512 26.96 -2.78 37.04
C THR A 512 25.50 -3.14 36.86
N VAL A 513 25.24 -4.42 36.60
CA VAL A 513 23.88 -4.99 36.52
C VAL A 513 23.32 -5.08 37.93
N GLU A 514 22.20 -4.40 38.19
CA GLU A 514 21.51 -4.39 39.48
C GLU A 514 20.51 -5.56 39.57
N LYS A 515 19.72 -5.77 38.51
CA LYS A 515 18.67 -6.79 38.47
C LYS A 515 18.40 -7.27 37.04
N GLU A 516 18.12 -8.57 36.89
CA GLU A 516 17.55 -9.16 35.67
C GLU A 516 16.10 -9.59 35.97
N GLU A 517 15.15 -9.18 35.14
CA GLU A 517 13.72 -9.48 35.33
C GLU A 517 13.07 -9.92 34.02
N SER A 518 12.32 -11.03 34.07
CA SER A 518 11.54 -11.52 32.93
C SER A 518 10.24 -10.73 32.80
N ILE A 519 10.09 -10.00 31.71
CA ILE A 519 8.89 -9.21 31.38
C ILE A 519 8.23 -9.73 30.09
N SER A 520 6.95 -9.41 29.89
CA SER A 520 6.30 -9.64 28.61
C SER A 520 6.92 -8.76 27.53
N VAL A 521 7.00 -9.25 26.28
CA VAL A 521 7.51 -8.46 25.14
C VAL A 521 6.70 -7.18 24.91
N ASP A 522 5.40 -7.19 25.23
CA ASP A 522 4.51 -6.02 25.10
C ASP A 522 4.88 -4.88 26.08
N LEU A 523 5.71 -5.17 27.10
CA LEU A 523 6.17 -4.18 28.10
C LEU A 523 7.56 -3.63 27.79
N VAL A 524 8.22 -4.12 26.74
CA VAL A 524 9.56 -3.66 26.35
C VAL A 524 9.47 -2.26 25.75
N GLN A 525 10.29 -1.35 26.23
CA GLN A 525 10.37 0.03 25.75
C GLN A 525 11.62 0.25 24.89
N ARG A 526 11.62 1.31 24.06
CA ARG A 526 12.81 1.70 23.30
C ARG A 526 13.91 2.13 24.27
N GLY A 527 15.14 1.70 24.00
CA GLY A 527 16.30 1.97 24.86
C GLY A 527 16.53 0.94 25.96
N ASP A 528 15.61 0.01 26.19
CA ASP A 528 15.79 -1.08 27.16
C ASP A 528 16.97 -1.99 26.81
N TYR A 529 17.72 -2.41 27.83
CA TYR A 529 18.75 -3.41 27.68
C TYR A 529 18.19 -4.80 27.96
N LEU A 530 18.24 -5.67 26.96
CA LEU A 530 17.69 -7.01 27.01
C LEU A 530 18.81 -8.04 26.91
N ARG A 531 18.78 -9.02 27.80
CA ARG A 531 19.68 -10.16 27.76
C ARG A 531 19.05 -11.28 26.95
N VAL A 532 19.74 -11.72 25.91
CA VAL A 532 19.33 -12.84 25.07
C VAL A 532 20.26 -14.02 25.31
N PRO A 533 19.86 -15.03 26.09
CA PRO A 533 20.65 -16.24 26.29
C PRO A 533 20.74 -17.09 25.01
N PRO A 534 21.67 -18.05 24.95
CA PRO A 534 21.75 -18.98 23.82
C PRO A 534 20.52 -19.89 23.76
N GLY A 535 20.03 -20.16 22.55
CA GLY A 535 18.85 -20.99 22.26
C GLY A 535 17.50 -20.28 22.39
N THR A 536 17.46 -19.01 22.83
CA THR A 536 16.21 -18.25 22.93
C THR A 536 15.99 -17.35 21.72
N LYS A 537 14.72 -17.01 21.48
CA LYS A 537 14.34 -16.03 20.47
C LYS A 537 14.73 -14.63 20.91
N ILE A 538 15.13 -13.82 19.94
CA ILE A 538 15.37 -12.40 20.13
C ILE A 538 14.00 -11.72 20.26
N PRO A 539 13.72 -10.98 21.35
CA PRO A 539 12.37 -10.52 21.65
C PRO A 539 11.88 -9.36 20.77
N THR A 540 12.76 -8.40 20.47
CA THR A 540 12.47 -7.18 19.71
C THR A 540 13.66 -6.83 18.82
N ASP A 541 13.52 -5.85 17.92
CA ASP A 541 14.64 -5.40 17.10
C ASP A 541 15.56 -4.49 17.91
N GLY A 542 16.86 -4.64 17.72
CA GLY A 542 17.82 -3.86 18.49
C GLY A 542 19.26 -3.96 18.02
N LYS A 543 20.14 -3.33 18.79
CA LYS A 543 21.57 -3.29 18.54
C LYS A 543 22.32 -4.01 19.65
N VAL A 544 23.22 -4.91 19.30
CA VAL A 544 24.06 -5.61 20.28
C VAL A 544 25.01 -4.61 20.93
N VAL A 545 25.01 -4.57 22.26
CA VAL A 545 25.89 -3.73 23.07
C VAL A 545 27.10 -4.53 23.52
N GLU A 546 26.87 -5.76 23.98
CA GLU A 546 27.91 -6.66 24.47
C GLU A 546 27.64 -8.11 24.04
N GLY A 547 28.71 -8.88 23.86
CA GLY A 547 28.66 -10.28 23.46
C GLY A 547 28.89 -10.52 21.97
N THR A 548 29.21 -11.77 21.66
CA THR A 548 29.38 -12.26 20.29
C THR A 548 28.62 -13.57 20.16
N SER A 549 27.77 -13.68 19.16
CA SER A 549 26.97 -14.88 18.89
C SER A 549 26.71 -15.05 17.40
N MET A 550 26.06 -16.15 17.04
CA MET A 550 25.43 -16.35 15.73
C MET A 550 23.91 -16.30 15.91
N ALA A 551 23.22 -15.53 15.06
CA ALA A 551 21.78 -15.47 15.01
C ALA A 551 21.28 -16.24 13.77
N ASP A 552 20.36 -17.16 13.99
CA ASP A 552 19.60 -17.80 12.92
C ASP A 552 18.42 -16.92 12.53
N GLU A 553 18.56 -16.24 11.40
CA GLU A 553 17.55 -15.36 10.81
C GLU A 553 16.77 -16.08 9.69
N SER A 554 17.00 -17.39 9.48
CA SER A 554 16.50 -18.16 8.33
C SER A 554 14.98 -18.11 8.15
N VAL A 555 14.23 -18.00 9.25
CA VAL A 555 12.76 -17.96 9.20
C VAL A 555 12.25 -16.63 8.67
N ILE A 556 13.02 -15.56 8.86
CA ILE A 556 12.68 -14.22 8.39
C ILE A 556 13.38 -13.98 7.06
N THR A 557 14.72 -13.94 7.02
CA THR A 557 15.48 -13.59 5.82
C THR A 557 15.52 -14.70 4.76
N GLY A 558 15.18 -15.94 5.13
CA GLY A 558 15.28 -17.10 4.23
C GLY A 558 16.69 -17.63 4.03
N GLU A 559 17.72 -17.00 4.61
CA GLU A 559 19.11 -17.43 4.50
C GLU A 559 19.38 -18.63 5.41
N SER A 560 19.90 -19.72 4.85
CA SER A 560 20.10 -20.98 5.61
C SER A 560 21.31 -20.97 6.54
N MET A 561 22.20 -19.99 6.42
CA MET A 561 23.43 -19.89 7.21
C MET A 561 23.26 -18.83 8.33
N PRO A 562 23.54 -19.17 9.59
CA PRO A 562 23.48 -18.21 10.70
C PRO A 562 24.43 -17.03 10.51
N VAL A 563 23.96 -15.84 10.84
CA VAL A 563 24.71 -14.58 10.70
C VAL A 563 25.44 -14.27 12.00
N THR A 564 26.72 -13.95 11.93
CA THR A 564 27.52 -13.57 13.10
C THR A 564 27.15 -12.18 13.60
N LYS A 565 26.82 -12.05 14.90
CA LYS A 565 26.48 -10.81 15.58
C LYS A 565 27.52 -10.49 16.64
N LYS A 566 28.08 -9.28 16.55
CA LYS A 566 29.06 -8.71 17.49
C LYS A 566 28.54 -7.38 18.04
N ALA A 567 29.19 -6.83 19.08
CA ALA A 567 28.89 -5.48 19.56
C ALA A 567 28.80 -4.48 18.40
N GLY A 568 27.72 -3.72 18.36
CA GLY A 568 27.34 -2.80 17.29
C GLY A 568 26.46 -3.39 16.17
N SER A 569 26.28 -4.72 16.10
CA SER A 569 25.46 -5.36 15.06
C SER A 569 23.97 -5.24 15.35
N SER A 570 23.15 -5.06 14.30
CA SER A 570 21.69 -5.10 14.43
C SER A 570 21.17 -6.54 14.49
N VAL A 571 20.14 -6.75 15.31
CA VAL A 571 19.44 -8.03 15.48
C VAL A 571 17.95 -7.86 15.25
N ILE A 572 17.32 -8.87 14.63
CA ILE A 572 15.90 -8.86 14.26
C ILE A 572 15.11 -9.72 15.25
N GLY A 573 14.02 -9.17 15.78
CA GLY A 573 13.08 -9.85 16.65
C GLY A 573 12.44 -11.06 15.98
N GLY A 574 12.31 -12.17 16.72
CA GLY A 574 11.83 -13.47 16.21
C GLY A 574 12.95 -14.39 15.72
N SER A 575 14.15 -13.87 15.46
CA SER A 575 15.34 -14.68 15.13
C SER A 575 15.79 -15.50 16.34
N ILE A 576 16.51 -16.60 16.11
CA ILE A 576 16.99 -17.47 17.20
C ILE A 576 18.45 -17.19 17.48
N ASN A 577 18.77 -16.80 18.71
CA ASN A 577 20.14 -16.69 19.16
C ASN A 577 20.73 -18.09 19.35
N LEU A 578 21.81 -18.45 18.66
CA LEU A 578 22.39 -19.79 18.74
C LEU A 578 23.43 -19.89 19.86
N ASN A 579 24.54 -19.16 19.73
CA ASN A 579 25.78 -19.44 20.47
C ASN A 579 26.30 -18.24 21.25
N GLY A 580 26.18 -18.25 22.57
CA GLY A 580 26.65 -17.16 23.43
C GLY A 580 25.51 -16.23 23.83
N SER A 581 25.71 -15.51 24.94
CA SER A 581 24.73 -14.53 25.42
C SER A 581 24.98 -13.21 24.72
N LEU A 582 23.91 -12.58 24.25
CA LEU A 582 23.94 -11.20 23.74
C LEU A 582 23.30 -10.28 24.77
N LEU A 583 23.88 -9.11 24.95
CA LEU A 583 23.22 -7.97 25.57
C LEU A 583 22.87 -7.01 24.45
N MET A 584 21.59 -6.73 24.25
CA MET A 584 21.12 -5.87 23.17
C MET A 584 20.32 -4.70 23.73
N GLN A 585 20.37 -3.56 23.04
CA GLN A 585 19.51 -2.42 23.30
C GLN A 585 18.32 -2.46 22.33
N ALA A 586 17.11 -2.41 22.84
CA ALA A 586 15.89 -2.37 22.05
C ALA A 586 15.80 -1.05 21.27
N THR A 587 15.57 -1.14 19.96
CA THR A 587 15.43 0.02 19.06
C THR A 587 13.99 0.17 18.58
N HIS A 588 13.40 -0.91 18.08
CA HIS A 588 12.02 -0.95 17.60
C HIS A 588 11.25 -2.03 18.37
N VAL A 589 10.09 -1.67 18.91
CA VAL A 589 9.31 -2.48 19.84
C VAL A 589 7.84 -2.48 19.43
N GLY A 590 7.08 -3.52 19.84
CA GLY A 590 5.65 -3.61 19.57
C GLY A 590 5.30 -3.58 18.08
N SER A 591 4.46 -2.62 17.68
CA SER A 591 4.01 -2.40 16.29
C SER A 591 5.15 -2.04 15.34
N ASP A 592 6.23 -1.47 15.86
CA ASP A 592 7.33 -0.93 15.04
C ASP A 592 8.39 -1.99 14.73
N SER A 593 8.31 -3.17 15.33
CA SER A 593 9.23 -4.26 15.00
C SER A 593 9.03 -4.78 13.57
N ALA A 594 10.10 -5.24 12.93
CA ALA A 594 10.11 -5.74 11.56
C ALA A 594 9.07 -6.86 11.35
N LEU A 595 8.94 -7.77 12.32
CA LEU A 595 7.93 -8.84 12.26
C LEU A 595 6.50 -8.29 12.33
N SER A 596 6.23 -7.31 13.20
CA SER A 596 4.92 -6.66 13.29
C SER A 596 4.57 -5.88 12.03
N GLN A 597 5.57 -5.21 11.42
CA GLN A 597 5.40 -4.56 10.12
C GLN A 597 5.06 -5.57 9.03
N ILE A 598 5.77 -6.70 8.95
CA ILE A 598 5.44 -7.79 8.02
C ILE A 598 4.00 -8.26 8.23
N VAL A 599 3.57 -8.51 9.46
CA VAL A 599 2.19 -8.94 9.76
C VAL A 599 1.18 -7.89 9.29
N ARG A 600 1.40 -6.61 9.62
CA ARG A 600 0.55 -5.50 9.19
C ARG A 600 0.44 -5.42 7.67
N LEU A 601 1.56 -5.51 6.95
CA LEU A 601 1.59 -5.48 5.48
C LEU A 601 0.79 -6.64 4.87
N VAL A 602 0.85 -7.83 5.46
CA VAL A 602 0.05 -8.98 4.98
C VAL A 602 -1.43 -8.83 5.35
N GLU A 603 -1.77 -8.22 6.47
CA GLU A 603 -3.17 -7.90 6.81
C GLU A 603 -3.76 -6.83 5.86
N GLU A 604 -3.00 -5.79 5.55
CA GLU A 604 -3.34 -4.77 4.55
C GLU A 604 -3.51 -5.39 3.15
N ALA A 605 -2.65 -6.37 2.81
CA ALA A 605 -2.78 -7.13 1.58
C ALA A 605 -4.07 -7.96 1.47
N GLN A 606 -4.58 -8.47 2.58
CA GLN A 606 -5.79 -9.31 2.59
C GLN A 606 -7.09 -8.50 2.56
N THR A 607 -7.02 -7.22 2.95
CA THR A 607 -8.19 -6.35 3.07
C THR A 607 -8.45 -5.51 1.82
N SER A 608 -7.45 -5.29 0.97
CA SER A 608 -7.57 -4.51 -0.26
C SER A 608 -8.16 -5.33 -1.43
N LYS A 609 -9.13 -4.73 -2.14
CA LYS A 609 -9.86 -5.40 -3.24
C LYS A 609 -9.11 -5.27 -4.58
N ALA A 610 -9.01 -6.37 -5.32
CA ALA A 610 -8.49 -6.33 -6.69
C ALA A 610 -9.46 -5.62 -7.66
N PRO A 611 -8.97 -4.86 -8.66
CA PRO A 611 -9.81 -4.21 -9.67
C PRO A 611 -10.74 -5.19 -10.41
N ILE A 612 -10.25 -6.39 -10.75
CA ILE A 612 -11.07 -7.44 -11.37
C ILE A 612 -12.22 -7.93 -10.47
N GLN A 613 -12.07 -7.85 -9.13
CA GLN A 613 -13.15 -8.12 -8.19
C GLN A 613 -14.24 -7.05 -8.28
N GLN A 614 -13.86 -5.77 -8.39
CA GLN A 614 -14.82 -4.68 -8.55
C GLN A 614 -15.64 -4.81 -9.84
N VAL A 615 -15.02 -5.30 -10.92
CA VAL A 615 -15.72 -5.63 -12.17
C VAL A 615 -16.74 -6.76 -11.93
N ALA A 616 -16.36 -7.82 -11.21
CA ALA A 616 -17.25 -8.91 -10.83
C ALA A 616 -18.47 -8.41 -10.03
N ASP A 617 -18.23 -7.56 -9.03
CA ASP A 617 -19.26 -6.98 -8.17
C ASP A 617 -20.20 -6.06 -8.96
N LYS A 618 -19.67 -5.28 -9.91
CA LYS A 618 -20.45 -4.42 -10.80
C LYS A 618 -21.33 -5.24 -11.75
N ILE A 619 -20.83 -6.36 -12.26
CA ILE A 619 -21.59 -7.29 -13.08
C ILE A 619 -22.71 -7.90 -12.23
N ALA A 620 -22.39 -8.47 -11.05
CA ALA A 620 -23.37 -9.10 -10.17
C ALA A 620 -24.51 -8.14 -9.77
N GLY A 621 -24.17 -6.89 -9.39
CA GLY A 621 -25.16 -5.89 -8.98
C GLY A 621 -26.15 -5.47 -10.08
N LYS A 622 -25.72 -5.47 -11.36
CA LYS A 622 -26.63 -5.23 -12.51
C LYS A 622 -27.36 -6.48 -12.95
N PHE A 623 -26.71 -7.62 -12.79
CA PHE A 623 -27.19 -8.91 -13.26
C PHE A 623 -28.38 -9.41 -12.44
N VAL A 624 -28.38 -9.23 -11.10
CA VAL A 624 -29.49 -9.68 -10.24
C VAL A 624 -30.84 -9.03 -10.62
N PRO A 625 -30.97 -7.70 -10.74
CA PRO A 625 -32.21 -7.09 -11.25
C PRO A 625 -32.59 -7.56 -12.66
N GLY A 626 -31.60 -7.73 -13.54
CA GLY A 626 -31.80 -8.23 -14.91
C GLY A 626 -32.43 -9.62 -14.94
N VAL A 627 -31.98 -10.54 -14.07
CA VAL A 627 -32.53 -11.89 -13.94
C VAL A 627 -33.96 -11.88 -13.41
N ILE A 628 -34.26 -11.01 -12.44
CA ILE A 628 -35.63 -10.89 -11.89
C ILE A 628 -36.59 -10.43 -13.00
N ILE A 629 -36.19 -9.42 -13.79
CA ILE A 629 -36.97 -8.94 -14.93
C ILE A 629 -37.13 -10.06 -15.98
N LEU A 630 -36.05 -10.79 -16.29
CA LEU A 630 -36.09 -11.90 -17.24
C LEU A 630 -37.01 -13.04 -16.78
N SER A 631 -37.00 -13.38 -15.49
CA SER A 631 -37.89 -14.38 -14.90
C SER A 631 -39.36 -13.96 -15.02
N LEU A 632 -39.67 -12.68 -14.73
CA LEU A 632 -41.01 -12.12 -14.91
C LEU A 632 -41.44 -12.13 -16.38
N LEU A 633 -40.55 -11.74 -17.30
CA LEU A 633 -40.81 -11.80 -18.74
C LEU A 633 -41.07 -13.23 -19.21
N THR A 634 -40.28 -14.19 -18.73
CA THR A 634 -40.45 -15.62 -19.04
C THR A 634 -41.82 -16.11 -18.60
N TRP A 635 -42.25 -15.74 -17.39
CA TRP A 635 -43.58 -16.06 -16.87
C TRP A 635 -44.68 -15.50 -17.78
N VAL A 636 -44.62 -14.20 -18.12
CA VAL A 636 -45.63 -13.53 -18.97
C VAL A 636 -45.67 -14.14 -20.37
N VAL A 637 -44.52 -14.38 -21.00
CA VAL A 637 -44.42 -14.96 -22.35
C VAL A 637 -45.06 -16.35 -22.38
N TRP A 638 -44.76 -17.22 -21.42
CA TRP A 638 -45.33 -18.56 -21.38
C TRP A 638 -46.81 -18.59 -21.04
N VAL A 639 -47.31 -17.64 -20.24
CA VAL A 639 -48.75 -17.45 -20.05
C VAL A 639 -49.42 -17.10 -21.39
N ILE A 640 -48.88 -16.14 -22.15
CA ILE A 640 -49.43 -15.75 -23.45
C ILE A 640 -49.36 -16.89 -24.47
N VAL A 641 -48.21 -17.58 -24.56
CA VAL A 641 -48.01 -18.71 -25.48
C VAL A 641 -48.95 -19.87 -25.15
N GLY A 642 -49.11 -20.22 -23.86
CA GLY A 642 -50.01 -21.29 -23.45
C GLY A 642 -51.48 -21.00 -23.72
N TYR A 643 -51.90 -19.73 -23.63
CA TYR A 643 -53.26 -19.32 -23.99
C TYR A 643 -53.49 -19.22 -25.51
N THR A 644 -52.50 -18.78 -26.28
CA THR A 644 -52.64 -18.59 -27.73
C THR A 644 -52.48 -19.89 -28.52
N ASN A 645 -51.59 -20.78 -28.09
CA ASN A 645 -51.29 -22.05 -28.78
C ASN A 645 -51.23 -23.22 -27.79
N PRO A 646 -52.40 -23.73 -27.31
CA PRO A 646 -52.44 -24.85 -26.37
C PRO A 646 -51.83 -26.15 -26.94
N ALA A 647 -51.69 -26.27 -28.26
CA ALA A 647 -51.03 -27.39 -28.93
C ALA A 647 -49.52 -27.48 -28.64
N VAL A 648 -48.85 -26.35 -28.36
CA VAL A 648 -47.42 -26.33 -28.02
C VAL A 648 -47.19 -27.07 -26.70
N LEU A 649 -48.07 -26.91 -25.71
CA LEU A 649 -47.99 -27.60 -24.42
C LEU A 649 -48.45 -29.07 -24.46
N SER A 650 -48.77 -29.62 -25.64
CA SER A 650 -49.37 -30.97 -25.77
C SER A 650 -48.49 -32.10 -25.25
N GLU A 651 -47.15 -31.95 -25.32
CA GLU A 651 -46.20 -32.94 -24.80
C GLU A 651 -46.14 -32.92 -23.26
N TYR A 652 -46.26 -31.73 -22.66
CA TYR A 652 -46.42 -31.58 -21.21
C TYR A 652 -47.79 -32.07 -20.73
N ALA A 653 -48.84 -31.87 -21.54
CA ALA A 653 -50.20 -32.35 -21.30
C ALA A 653 -50.31 -33.89 -21.29
N LYS A 654 -49.56 -34.60 -22.16
CA LYS A 654 -49.50 -36.08 -22.16
C LYS A 654 -49.03 -36.66 -20.83
N LYS A 655 -48.18 -35.93 -20.09
CA LYS A 655 -47.64 -36.36 -18.79
C LYS A 655 -48.59 -36.05 -17.62
N HIS A 656 -49.59 -35.18 -17.82
CA HIS A 656 -50.48 -34.65 -16.77
C HIS A 656 -51.95 -34.61 -17.22
N VAL A 657 -52.57 -35.80 -17.26
CA VAL A 657 -53.92 -36.05 -17.81
C VAL A 657 -55.07 -35.43 -16.99
N PHE A 658 -54.87 -35.08 -15.72
CA PHE A 658 -55.94 -34.68 -14.78
C PHE A 658 -56.06 -33.16 -14.53
N LEU A 659 -55.43 -32.31 -15.33
CA LEU A 659 -55.35 -30.87 -15.05
C LEU A 659 -56.14 -30.00 -16.03
N SER A 660 -56.80 -28.96 -15.52
CA SER A 660 -57.47 -27.95 -16.37
C SER A 660 -56.45 -27.19 -17.22
N SER A 661 -56.84 -26.77 -18.44
CA SER A 661 -55.95 -26.08 -19.39
C SER A 661 -55.35 -24.77 -18.82
N HIS A 662 -56.11 -24.09 -17.94
CA HIS A 662 -55.66 -22.90 -17.23
C HIS A 662 -54.57 -23.20 -16.21
N GLU A 663 -54.80 -24.22 -15.38
CA GLU A 663 -53.85 -24.61 -14.32
C GLU A 663 -52.54 -25.14 -14.92
N MET A 664 -52.62 -25.87 -16.03
CA MET A 664 -51.45 -26.38 -16.75
C MET A 664 -50.54 -25.25 -17.26
N THR A 665 -51.14 -24.24 -17.90
CA THR A 665 -50.42 -23.10 -18.47
C THR A 665 -49.72 -22.29 -17.38
N PHE A 666 -50.43 -21.96 -16.30
CA PHE A 666 -49.86 -21.19 -15.19
C PHE A 666 -48.76 -21.96 -14.47
N ARG A 667 -48.91 -23.27 -14.26
CA ARG A 667 -47.88 -24.10 -13.61
C ARG A 667 -46.61 -24.18 -14.43
N PHE A 668 -46.72 -24.38 -15.75
CA PHE A 668 -45.55 -24.43 -16.62
C PHE A 668 -44.82 -23.08 -16.69
N ALA A 669 -45.57 -21.98 -16.85
CA ALA A 669 -44.99 -20.64 -16.85
C ALA A 669 -44.31 -20.31 -15.52
N PHE A 670 -44.90 -20.71 -14.39
CA PHE A 670 -44.33 -20.47 -13.07
C PHE A 670 -43.09 -21.34 -12.80
N GLN A 671 -43.12 -22.60 -13.20
CA GLN A 671 -41.97 -23.52 -13.10
C GLN A 671 -40.76 -23.00 -13.89
N THR A 672 -40.96 -22.59 -15.14
CA THR A 672 -39.87 -22.05 -15.99
C THR A 672 -39.33 -20.74 -15.42
N ALA A 673 -40.19 -19.85 -14.93
CA ALA A 673 -39.77 -18.60 -14.29
C ALA A 673 -38.93 -18.82 -13.02
N ILE A 674 -39.33 -19.75 -12.15
CA ILE A 674 -38.54 -20.12 -10.96
C ILE A 674 -37.22 -20.78 -11.36
N THR A 675 -37.24 -21.63 -12.38
CA THR A 675 -36.01 -22.31 -12.85
C THR A 675 -34.99 -21.30 -13.38
N VAL A 676 -35.44 -20.26 -14.11
CA VAL A 676 -34.59 -19.13 -14.51
C VAL A 676 -34.00 -18.42 -13.30
N LEU A 677 -34.82 -18.19 -12.27
CA LEU A 677 -34.40 -17.53 -11.03
C LEU A 677 -33.35 -18.35 -10.26
N ALA A 678 -33.52 -19.68 -10.21
CA ALA A 678 -32.64 -20.60 -9.51
C ALA A 678 -31.30 -20.81 -10.24
N ILE A 679 -31.32 -21.02 -11.57
CA ILE A 679 -30.11 -21.29 -12.34
C ILE A 679 -29.20 -20.07 -12.47
N ALA A 680 -29.79 -18.87 -12.45
CA ALA A 680 -29.07 -17.66 -12.74
C ALA A 680 -28.19 -17.16 -11.58
N CYS A 681 -28.12 -17.77 -10.39
CA CYS A 681 -27.26 -17.20 -9.34
C CYS A 681 -25.79 -17.07 -9.83
N PRO A 682 -25.20 -15.87 -9.80
CA PRO A 682 -23.79 -15.66 -10.14
C PRO A 682 -22.83 -16.06 -9.00
N CYS A 683 -23.20 -17.05 -8.18
CA CYS A 683 -22.49 -17.45 -6.98
C CYS A 683 -21.02 -17.82 -7.26
N ALA A 684 -20.76 -18.55 -8.35
CA ALA A 684 -19.41 -18.88 -8.79
C ALA A 684 -18.59 -17.66 -9.26
N LEU A 685 -19.26 -16.65 -9.83
CA LEU A 685 -18.63 -15.42 -10.33
C LEU A 685 -18.07 -14.57 -9.19
N GLY A 686 -18.82 -14.42 -8.10
CA GLY A 686 -18.38 -13.65 -6.92
C GLY A 686 -17.25 -14.31 -6.14
N LEU A 687 -17.11 -15.64 -6.24
CA LEU A 687 -16.08 -16.41 -5.54
C LEU A 687 -14.78 -16.57 -6.34
N ALA A 688 -14.84 -16.45 -7.67
CA ALA A 688 -13.73 -16.72 -8.57
C ALA A 688 -12.48 -15.88 -8.25
N THR A 689 -12.65 -14.58 -8.06
CA THR A 689 -11.55 -13.65 -7.77
C THR A 689 -11.00 -13.80 -6.35
N PRO A 690 -11.79 -13.62 -5.27
CA PRO A 690 -11.24 -13.56 -3.92
C PRO A 690 -10.57 -14.86 -3.51
N THR A 691 -11.07 -16.02 -3.97
CA THR A 691 -10.45 -17.32 -3.66
C THR A 691 -9.09 -17.47 -4.33
N ALA A 692 -8.97 -17.09 -5.61
CA ALA A 692 -7.72 -17.21 -6.34
C ALA A 692 -6.66 -16.21 -5.88
N VAL A 693 -7.06 -14.95 -5.60
CA VAL A 693 -6.17 -13.92 -5.04
C VAL A 693 -5.64 -14.38 -3.69
N MET A 694 -6.51 -14.84 -2.79
CA MET A 694 -6.12 -15.26 -1.45
C MET A 694 -5.23 -16.50 -1.43
N VAL A 695 -5.52 -17.50 -2.27
CA VAL A 695 -4.61 -18.66 -2.41
C VAL A 695 -3.28 -18.22 -3.03
N GLY A 696 -3.30 -17.34 -4.03
CA GLY A 696 -2.11 -16.81 -4.69
C GLY A 696 -1.18 -16.04 -3.75
N THR A 697 -1.72 -15.09 -2.99
CA THR A 697 -0.94 -14.33 -2.00
C THR A 697 -0.45 -15.21 -0.86
N GLY A 698 -1.24 -16.22 -0.45
CA GLY A 698 -0.82 -17.21 0.54
C GLY A 698 0.33 -18.10 0.05
N VAL A 699 0.34 -18.50 -1.22
CA VAL A 699 1.46 -19.25 -1.83
C VAL A 699 2.69 -18.35 -2.00
N GLY A 700 2.51 -17.10 -2.44
CA GLY A 700 3.59 -16.12 -2.53
C GLY A 700 4.29 -15.90 -1.19
N ALA A 701 3.52 -15.71 -0.11
CA ALA A 701 4.06 -15.52 1.23
C ALA A 701 4.87 -16.74 1.73
N GLN A 702 4.51 -17.96 1.33
CA GLN A 702 5.29 -19.18 1.66
C GLN A 702 6.65 -19.24 0.95
N ILE A 703 6.79 -18.58 -0.21
CA ILE A 703 8.03 -18.56 -1.00
C ILE A 703 8.92 -17.37 -0.59
N GLY A 704 8.36 -16.38 0.12
CA GLY A 704 9.04 -15.15 0.53
C GLY A 704 8.64 -13.92 -0.28
N ILE A 705 7.49 -13.97 -0.97
CA ILE A 705 6.96 -12.89 -1.82
C ILE A 705 5.69 -12.33 -1.17
N LEU A 706 5.77 -11.14 -0.59
CA LEU A 706 4.65 -10.48 0.05
C LEU A 706 4.06 -9.44 -0.91
N ILE A 707 2.81 -9.63 -1.33
CA ILE A 707 2.13 -8.72 -2.26
C ILE A 707 1.10 -7.93 -1.46
N LYS A 708 1.25 -6.60 -1.38
CA LYS A 708 0.35 -5.67 -0.69
C LYS A 708 -0.91 -5.42 -1.49
N GLY A 709 -1.76 -6.44 -1.52
CA GLY A 709 -3.13 -6.26 -1.97
C GLY A 709 -3.47 -6.88 -3.31
N GLY A 710 -4.77 -6.81 -3.63
CA GLY A 710 -5.29 -7.36 -4.87
C GLY A 710 -4.95 -6.54 -6.12
N GLU A 711 -4.70 -5.23 -5.99
CA GLU A 711 -4.38 -4.35 -7.11
C GLU A 711 -2.95 -4.57 -7.63
N PRO A 712 -1.90 -4.55 -6.81
CA PRO A 712 -0.55 -4.87 -7.27
C PRO A 712 -0.44 -6.27 -7.86
N LEU A 713 -1.17 -7.25 -7.29
CA LEU A 713 -1.24 -8.60 -7.85
C LEU A 713 -1.80 -8.60 -9.28
N GLU A 714 -2.77 -7.76 -9.61
CA GLU A 714 -3.33 -7.69 -10.96
C GLU A 714 -2.44 -6.88 -11.92
N THR A 715 -1.88 -5.77 -11.42
CA THR A 715 -1.03 -4.88 -12.21
C THR A 715 0.30 -5.55 -12.56
N SER A 716 0.85 -6.39 -11.68
CA SER A 716 2.07 -7.18 -11.91
C SER A 716 2.01 -8.04 -13.18
N HIS A 717 0.86 -8.63 -13.49
CA HIS A 717 0.67 -9.42 -14.72
C HIS A 717 0.73 -8.56 -15.99
N LYS A 718 0.38 -7.26 -15.88
CA LYS A 718 0.37 -6.30 -16.98
C LYS A 718 1.72 -5.59 -17.16
N VAL A 719 2.66 -5.76 -16.22
CA VAL A 719 3.99 -5.15 -16.28
C VAL A 719 4.69 -5.56 -17.57
N LYS A 720 5.19 -4.55 -18.29
CA LYS A 720 5.90 -4.72 -19.55
C LYS A 720 7.35 -4.27 -19.46
N THR A 721 7.66 -3.37 -18.54
CA THR A 721 9.02 -2.85 -18.34
C THR A 721 9.36 -2.96 -16.85
N VAL A 722 10.54 -3.50 -16.55
CA VAL A 722 11.08 -3.55 -15.19
C VAL A 722 12.28 -2.61 -15.14
N VAL A 723 12.30 -1.72 -14.16
CA VAL A 723 13.42 -0.84 -13.87
C VAL A 723 14.06 -1.36 -12.61
N PHE A 724 15.35 -1.66 -12.67
CA PHE A 724 16.11 -2.10 -11.51
C PHE A 724 16.97 -0.96 -11.00
N ASP A 725 16.95 -0.72 -9.69
CA ASP A 725 18.06 -0.03 -9.08
C ASP A 725 19.31 -0.90 -9.11
N LYS A 726 20.48 -0.26 -9.03
CA LYS A 726 21.75 -0.98 -9.04
C LYS A 726 22.15 -1.42 -7.65
N THR A 727 22.32 -0.44 -6.76
CA THR A 727 23.12 -0.62 -5.55
C THR A 727 22.29 -1.40 -4.54
N GLY A 728 22.72 -2.61 -4.19
CA GLY A 728 21.99 -3.49 -3.25
C GLY A 728 20.85 -4.30 -3.90
N THR A 729 20.32 -3.83 -5.02
CA THR A 729 19.37 -4.57 -5.86
C THR A 729 20.08 -5.54 -6.81
N ILE A 730 20.73 -5.08 -7.89
CA ILE A 730 21.48 -5.94 -8.84
C ILE A 730 22.85 -6.34 -8.29
N THR A 731 23.46 -5.46 -7.52
CA THR A 731 24.76 -5.68 -6.90
C THR A 731 24.62 -6.13 -5.46
N HIS A 732 25.72 -6.55 -4.83
CA HIS A 732 25.69 -6.95 -3.42
C HIS A 732 25.51 -5.77 -2.45
N GLY A 733 25.69 -4.52 -2.91
CA GLY A 733 25.60 -3.33 -2.06
C GLY A 733 26.83 -3.14 -1.15
N GLU A 734 27.82 -4.04 -1.25
CA GLU A 734 29.07 -3.97 -0.52
C GLU A 734 30.24 -3.86 -1.52
N PRO A 735 31.09 -2.83 -1.40
CA PRO A 735 32.29 -2.73 -2.23
C PRO A 735 33.21 -3.94 -1.97
N ARG A 736 33.77 -4.51 -3.03
CA ARG A 736 34.77 -5.58 -2.98
C ARG A 736 35.96 -5.24 -3.86
N VAL A 737 37.14 -5.73 -3.47
CA VAL A 737 38.34 -5.63 -4.31
C VAL A 737 38.19 -6.59 -5.48
N VAL A 738 38.19 -6.06 -6.70
CA VAL A 738 38.05 -6.85 -7.94
C VAL A 738 39.42 -7.16 -8.54
N HIS A 739 40.28 -6.14 -8.61
CA HIS A 739 41.62 -6.26 -9.18
C HIS A 739 42.67 -5.66 -8.26
N GLU A 740 43.81 -6.33 -8.19
CA GLU A 740 45.01 -5.90 -7.46
C GLU A 740 46.17 -5.94 -8.44
N ARG A 741 46.83 -4.79 -8.63
CA ARG A 741 47.95 -4.67 -9.56
C ARG A 741 49.17 -4.17 -8.79
N LEU A 742 50.26 -4.92 -8.85
CA LEU A 742 51.54 -4.54 -8.26
C LEU A 742 52.34 -3.70 -9.25
N CYS A 743 52.98 -2.65 -8.75
CA CYS A 743 53.84 -1.80 -9.55
C CYS A 743 55.25 -2.39 -9.57
N THR A 744 55.64 -3.07 -10.65
CA THR A 744 57.03 -3.50 -10.85
C THR A 744 57.80 -2.36 -11.51
N THR A 745 58.67 -1.69 -10.75
CA THR A 745 59.63 -0.74 -11.34
C THR A 745 60.87 -1.50 -11.79
N GLU A 746 61.35 -1.23 -13.01
CA GLU A 746 62.53 -1.87 -13.61
C GLU A 746 63.87 -1.44 -12.95
N GLU A 747 63.84 -0.52 -11.99
CA GLU A 747 65.03 -0.01 -11.29
C GLU A 747 65.20 -0.63 -9.89
N GLY A 748 65.75 -1.84 -9.84
CA GLY A 748 66.58 -2.35 -8.72
C GLY A 748 65.98 -2.43 -7.31
N GLY A 749 64.67 -2.26 -7.13
CA GLY A 749 63.98 -2.36 -5.84
C GLY A 749 63.54 -3.79 -5.48
N SER A 750 63.56 -4.13 -4.19
CA SER A 750 63.05 -5.41 -3.68
C SER A 750 61.58 -5.60 -4.07
N VAL A 751 61.27 -6.63 -4.86
CA VAL A 751 59.90 -6.97 -5.27
C VAL A 751 59.07 -7.29 -4.03
N MET A 752 58.09 -6.43 -3.70
CA MET A 752 57.17 -6.68 -2.59
C MET A 752 56.12 -7.72 -3.02
N SER A 753 55.97 -8.79 -2.24
CA SER A 753 54.92 -9.78 -2.49
C SER A 753 53.53 -9.19 -2.23
N LEU A 754 52.52 -9.60 -3.00
CA LEU A 754 51.11 -9.20 -2.80
C LEU A 754 50.63 -9.37 -1.36
N ARG A 755 51.09 -10.42 -0.68
CA ARG A 755 50.78 -10.71 0.74
C ARG A 755 51.30 -9.62 1.68
N HIS A 756 52.54 -9.16 1.45
CA HIS A 756 53.14 -8.09 2.26
C HIS A 756 52.39 -6.78 2.03
N LEU A 757 52.07 -6.44 0.78
CA LEU A 757 51.30 -5.24 0.46
C LEU A 757 49.90 -5.28 1.12
N MET A 758 49.15 -6.36 0.94
CA MET A 758 47.81 -6.50 1.51
C MET A 758 47.79 -6.54 3.04
N ALA A 759 48.82 -7.10 3.68
CA ALA A 759 48.95 -7.05 5.13
C ALA A 759 49.16 -5.61 5.65
N ILE A 760 50.01 -4.82 4.97
CA ILE A 760 50.27 -3.42 5.33
C ILE A 760 49.01 -2.57 5.09
N VAL A 761 48.41 -2.68 3.91
CA VAL A 761 47.23 -1.90 3.51
C VAL A 761 46.01 -2.29 4.35
N GLY A 762 45.78 -3.58 4.58
CA GLY A 762 44.71 -4.06 5.46
C GLY A 762 44.86 -3.61 6.91
N THR A 763 46.10 -3.49 7.42
CA THR A 763 46.35 -2.92 8.75
C THR A 763 45.98 -1.45 8.82
N ALA A 764 46.34 -0.69 7.78
CA ALA A 764 46.05 0.74 7.70
C ALA A 764 44.55 1.03 7.58
N GLU A 765 43.87 0.33 6.68
CA GLU A 765 42.43 0.50 6.43
C GLU A 765 41.56 -0.10 7.55
N ASN A 766 42.10 -0.93 8.43
CA ASN A 766 41.36 -1.39 9.62
C ASN A 766 41.08 -0.25 10.62
N ALA A 767 41.84 0.84 10.56
CA ALA A 767 41.57 2.07 11.31
C ALA A 767 40.59 3.02 10.58
N SER A 768 40.21 2.71 9.33
CA SER A 768 39.32 3.50 8.49
C SER A 768 37.88 2.99 8.60
N GLU A 769 36.93 3.91 8.80
CA GLU A 769 35.50 3.60 8.80
C GLU A 769 34.89 3.64 7.40
N HIS A 770 35.67 3.99 6.38
CA HIS A 770 35.18 4.12 5.01
C HIS A 770 34.82 2.74 4.42
N PRO A 771 33.69 2.59 3.69
CA PRO A 771 33.28 1.29 3.10
C PRO A 771 34.36 0.66 2.19
N LEU A 772 35.08 1.49 1.44
CA LEU A 772 36.22 1.04 0.63
C LEU A 772 37.36 0.44 1.48
N GLY A 773 37.64 1.02 2.65
CA GLY A 773 38.63 0.51 3.58
C GLY A 773 38.24 -0.87 4.13
N ALA A 774 36.97 -1.02 4.53
CA ALA A 774 36.41 -2.30 4.96
C ALA A 774 36.53 -3.40 3.88
N ALA A 775 36.31 -3.05 2.61
CA ALA A 775 36.48 -3.95 1.47
C ALA A 775 37.93 -4.45 1.35
N VAL A 776 38.89 -3.55 1.50
CA VAL A 776 40.33 -3.87 1.43
C VAL A 776 40.77 -4.72 2.62
N VAL A 777 40.27 -4.44 3.83
CA VAL A 777 40.53 -5.25 5.03
C VAL A 777 40.00 -6.68 4.85
N LYS A 778 38.78 -6.83 4.31
CA LYS A 778 38.17 -8.14 4.04
C LYS A 778 39.01 -8.93 3.04
N ARG A 779 39.45 -8.26 1.96
CA ARG A 779 40.32 -8.89 0.96
C ARG A 779 41.68 -9.29 1.54
N ALA A 780 42.28 -8.44 2.37
CA ALA A 780 43.54 -8.74 3.03
C ALA A 780 43.44 -9.99 3.94
N LYS A 781 42.30 -10.17 4.62
CA LYS A 781 41.99 -11.38 5.39
C LYS A 781 41.91 -12.62 4.48
N GLU A 782 41.16 -12.56 3.39
CA GLU A 782 41.02 -13.68 2.45
C GLU A 782 42.37 -14.09 1.84
N VAL A 783 43.19 -13.13 1.40
CA VAL A 783 44.51 -13.37 0.79
C VAL A 783 45.48 -13.98 1.81
N THR A 784 45.37 -13.62 3.09
CA THR A 784 46.21 -14.16 4.15
C THR A 784 45.75 -15.53 4.66
N GLU A 785 44.44 -15.82 4.66
CA GLU A 785 43.87 -17.13 5.02
C GLU A 785 44.05 -18.20 3.92
N TRP A 786 43.80 -17.86 2.64
CA TRP A 786 43.82 -18.78 1.50
C TRP A 786 45.19 -19.45 1.24
N LEU A 787 46.28 -18.86 1.75
CA LEU A 787 47.66 -19.28 1.47
C LEU A 787 48.28 -20.21 2.55
N GLY A 788 47.47 -20.79 3.43
CA GLY A 788 47.85 -21.96 4.26
C GLY A 788 48.25 -21.68 5.71
N CYS A 789 47.87 -20.54 6.28
CA CYS A 789 48.16 -20.20 7.68
C CYS A 789 47.07 -20.71 8.64
N THR A 790 46.91 -22.03 8.77
CA THR A 790 45.77 -22.63 9.45
C THR A 790 45.78 -22.60 10.99
N ASN A 791 46.73 -21.94 11.69
CA ASN A 791 46.73 -22.04 13.16
C ASN A 791 47.17 -20.85 14.03
N VAL A 792 47.55 -19.68 13.53
CA VAL A 792 48.04 -18.59 14.44
C VAL A 792 47.67 -17.16 14.03
N LEU A 793 47.16 -16.90 12.84
CA LEU A 793 46.90 -15.51 12.42
C LEU A 793 45.48 -15.07 12.79
N ARG A 794 45.26 -14.82 14.09
CA ARG A 794 44.19 -13.90 14.49
C ARG A 794 44.54 -12.53 13.93
N VAL A 795 43.79 -12.10 12.91
CA VAL A 795 43.83 -10.74 12.37
C VAL A 795 43.41 -9.68 13.41
N GLU A 796 43.09 -10.08 14.64
CA GLU A 796 42.89 -9.18 15.78
C GLU A 796 44.22 -8.70 16.40
N THR A 797 45.34 -9.39 16.15
CA THR A 797 46.71 -8.94 16.47
C THR A 797 47.36 -8.33 15.22
N LEU A 798 46.76 -7.27 14.70
CA LEU A 798 47.39 -6.50 13.62
C LEU A 798 48.64 -5.78 14.14
N ALA A 799 49.57 -5.56 13.23
CA ALA A 799 50.56 -4.49 13.33
C ALA A 799 49.87 -3.18 13.76
N THR A 800 50.54 -2.35 14.54
CA THR A 800 49.93 -1.10 15.02
C THR A 800 50.04 -0.02 13.95
N ALA A 801 48.89 0.55 13.57
CA ALA A 801 48.83 1.78 12.79
C ALA A 801 48.90 2.98 13.75
N THR A 802 49.88 3.85 13.54
CA THR A 802 50.10 5.08 14.31
C THR A 802 50.00 6.29 13.39
N ASN A 803 49.63 7.46 13.92
CA ASN A 803 49.46 8.71 13.15
C ASN A 803 48.48 8.59 11.96
N PHE A 804 47.34 7.94 12.14
CA PHE A 804 46.29 7.86 11.13
C PHE A 804 45.72 9.25 10.82
N LYS A 805 45.74 9.64 9.54
CA LYS A 805 45.10 10.85 9.02
C LYS A 805 44.27 10.49 7.79
N GLY A 806 42.95 10.61 7.90
CA GLY A 806 42.05 10.58 6.75
C GLY A 806 41.78 11.98 6.24
N ILE A 807 42.00 12.22 4.95
CA ILE A 807 41.71 13.49 4.28
C ILE A 807 40.52 13.28 3.34
N PRO A 808 39.37 13.93 3.59
CA PRO A 808 38.19 13.82 2.75
C PRO A 808 38.50 14.16 1.29
N GLY A 809 38.03 13.33 0.35
CA GLY A 809 38.24 13.54 -1.08
C GLY A 809 39.66 13.23 -1.59
N CYS A 810 40.58 12.75 -0.74
CA CYS A 810 41.93 12.35 -1.16
C CYS A 810 42.23 10.89 -0.79
N GLY A 811 42.32 10.61 0.52
CA GLY A 811 42.77 9.31 0.99
C GLY A 811 43.29 9.33 2.43
N VAL A 812 44.13 8.35 2.74
CA VAL A 812 44.60 8.02 4.08
C VAL A 812 46.13 8.06 4.13
N GLN A 813 46.67 8.51 5.25
CA GLN A 813 48.09 8.41 5.60
C GLN A 813 48.24 7.81 6.99
N CYS A 814 49.16 6.86 7.15
CA CYS A 814 49.50 6.30 8.45
C CYS A 814 50.91 5.72 8.47
N SER A 815 51.44 5.52 9.68
CA SER A 815 52.69 4.78 9.90
C SER A 815 52.38 3.41 10.47
N VAL A 816 52.70 2.35 9.73
CA VAL A 816 52.43 0.96 10.10
C VAL A 816 53.69 0.33 10.68
N SER A 817 53.61 -0.34 11.83
CA SER A 817 54.74 -1.00 12.48
C SER A 817 54.41 -2.42 12.96
N GLY A 818 55.37 -3.35 12.87
CA GLY A 818 55.21 -4.73 13.36
C GLY A 818 54.80 -5.77 12.29
N VAL A 819 54.74 -5.39 11.01
CA VAL A 819 54.33 -6.29 9.91
C VAL A 819 55.38 -7.39 9.63
N GLN A 820 56.66 -7.10 9.83
CA GLN A 820 57.76 -8.06 9.58
C GLN A 820 57.68 -9.30 10.48
N ALA A 821 57.26 -9.13 11.75
CA ALA A 821 57.13 -10.21 12.73
C ALA A 821 55.98 -11.18 12.37
N LEU A 822 54.93 -10.69 11.69
CA LEU A 822 53.80 -11.51 11.21
C LEU A 822 54.20 -12.43 10.05
N LEU A 823 55.20 -12.05 9.25
CA LEU A 823 55.60 -12.78 8.04
C LEU A 823 56.80 -13.73 8.30
N LEU A 824 57.69 -13.38 9.23
CA LEU A 824 58.85 -14.20 9.63
C LEU A 824 58.45 -15.56 10.25
N ASN A 825 57.30 -15.64 10.94
CA ASN A 825 56.79 -16.91 11.48
C ASN A 825 56.31 -17.91 10.41
N SER A 826 56.23 -17.51 9.13
CA SER A 826 55.84 -18.42 8.03
C SER A 826 57.02 -19.18 7.40
N ASN A 827 58.25 -18.64 7.49
CA ASN A 827 59.41 -19.21 6.78
C ASN A 827 60.16 -20.31 7.57
N ASN A 828 59.88 -20.49 8.87
CA ASN A 828 60.58 -21.47 9.72
C ASN A 828 59.93 -22.87 9.79
N ALA A 829 58.97 -23.19 8.90
CA ALA A 829 58.33 -24.52 8.89
C ALA A 829 59.16 -25.63 8.20
N TYR A 830 60.35 -25.33 7.67
CA TYR A 830 61.23 -26.29 6.98
C TYR A 830 62.70 -26.21 7.46
N SER A 831 62.95 -26.33 8.77
CA SER A 831 64.24 -26.85 9.24
C SER A 831 64.10 -27.47 10.63
N SER A 832 64.15 -28.78 10.69
CA SER A 832 64.09 -29.58 11.91
C SER A 832 65.49 -29.69 12.55
N GLU A 833 65.94 -28.66 13.27
CA GLU A 833 66.91 -28.82 14.38
C GLU A 833 66.68 -27.75 15.46
N PRO A 834 66.59 -28.13 16.75
CA PRO A 834 66.41 -27.16 17.83
C PRO A 834 67.77 -26.52 18.19
N VAL A 835 68.03 -25.32 17.68
CA VAL A 835 69.16 -24.51 18.16
C VAL A 835 68.80 -23.97 19.54
N SER A 836 69.49 -24.48 20.56
CA SER A 836 69.42 -23.98 21.94
C SER A 836 70.17 -22.65 22.01
N ILE A 837 69.44 -21.55 22.21
CA ILE A 837 70.04 -20.23 22.44
C ILE A 837 70.07 -19.99 23.96
N THR A 838 71.22 -20.31 24.57
CA THR A 838 71.62 -19.76 25.87
C THR A 838 72.27 -18.41 25.67
N GLY A 839 71.86 -17.42 26.48
CA GLY A 839 72.65 -16.31 27.02
C GLY A 839 73.62 -15.55 26.10
N ASP A 840 73.39 -14.24 26.01
CA ASP A 840 74.26 -13.22 25.42
C ASP A 840 74.43 -13.24 23.91
N VAL A 841 73.85 -12.19 23.29
CA VAL A 841 74.07 -11.60 21.94
C VAL A 841 72.74 -11.41 21.22
N VAL A 842 71.90 -10.50 21.74
CA VAL A 842 70.93 -9.73 20.93
C VAL A 842 70.94 -8.28 21.41
N SER A 843 72.09 -7.63 21.25
CA SER A 843 72.20 -6.17 21.24
C SER A 843 72.79 -5.81 19.89
N GLY A 844 71.95 -5.71 18.85
CA GLY A 844 72.47 -5.47 17.51
C GLY A 844 71.56 -5.64 16.28
N LEU A 845 70.25 -5.83 16.40
CA LEU A 845 69.33 -5.58 15.28
C LEU A 845 68.16 -4.70 15.74
N CYS A 846 68.37 -3.40 15.61
CA CYS A 846 67.30 -2.44 15.50
C CYS A 846 66.53 -2.76 14.20
N LEU A 847 65.26 -3.18 14.31
CA LEU A 847 64.32 -3.22 13.17
C LEU A 847 62.90 -2.90 13.67
N GLN A 848 62.78 -1.74 14.33
CA GLN A 848 61.55 -0.94 14.22
C GLN A 848 61.56 -0.26 12.85
N THR A 849 61.28 -0.99 11.77
CA THR A 849 60.93 -0.33 10.50
C THR A 849 59.46 0.06 10.58
N SER A 850 59.19 1.23 11.13
CA SER A 850 57.93 1.91 10.87
C SER A 850 57.91 2.30 9.39
N VAL A 851 56.84 1.91 8.71
CA VAL A 851 56.66 2.14 7.28
C VAL A 851 55.60 3.21 7.11
N VAL A 852 55.92 4.28 6.36
CA VAL A 852 54.96 5.34 6.06
C VAL A 852 54.15 4.90 4.85
N LEU A 853 52.83 4.81 5.03
CA LEU A 853 51.87 4.38 4.01
C LEU A 853 50.96 5.53 3.61
N LEU A 854 50.72 5.64 2.31
CA LEU A 854 49.76 6.53 1.67
C LEU A 854 48.81 5.69 0.80
N ILE A 855 47.51 5.88 0.98
CA ILE A 855 46.45 5.23 0.18
C ILE A 855 45.55 6.34 -0.33
N GLY A 856 45.27 6.42 -1.63
CA GLY A 856 44.34 7.44 -2.13
C GLY A 856 44.30 7.60 -3.65
N ASN A 857 43.68 8.68 -4.09
CA ASN A 857 43.51 9.03 -5.50
C ASN A 857 44.77 9.69 -6.12
N ARG A 858 44.69 10.02 -7.41
CA ARG A 858 45.78 10.67 -8.17
C ARG A 858 46.26 11.96 -7.52
N GLU A 859 45.34 12.83 -7.11
CA GLU A 859 45.67 14.09 -6.41
C GLU A 859 46.42 13.82 -5.11
N TRP A 860 46.04 12.79 -4.36
CA TRP A 860 46.69 12.45 -3.11
C TRP A 860 48.16 12.05 -3.31
N MET A 861 48.44 11.28 -4.36
CA MET A 861 49.81 10.91 -4.72
C MET A 861 50.63 12.12 -5.17
N GLN A 862 50.05 13.00 -6.00
CA GLN A 862 50.72 14.21 -6.46
C GLN A 862 51.01 15.20 -5.32
N ARG A 863 50.07 15.40 -4.38
CA ARG A 863 50.26 16.29 -3.21
C ARG A 863 51.39 15.81 -2.29
N ASN A 864 51.65 14.51 -2.26
CA ASN A 864 52.74 13.92 -1.49
C ASN A 864 54.03 13.75 -2.32
N GLY A 865 54.09 14.31 -3.53
CA GLY A 865 55.29 14.33 -4.37
C GLY A 865 55.63 12.99 -5.03
N ILE A 866 54.64 12.10 -5.18
CA ILE A 866 54.83 10.77 -5.77
C ILE A 866 54.49 10.81 -7.26
N SER A 867 55.46 10.50 -8.11
CA SER A 867 55.27 10.43 -9.56
C SER A 867 54.51 9.16 -9.95
N ILE A 868 53.37 9.32 -10.62
CA ILE A 868 52.59 8.22 -11.17
C ILE A 868 53.09 7.95 -12.60
N PRO A 869 53.57 6.74 -12.93
CA PRO A 869 53.95 6.37 -14.29
C PRO A 869 52.74 6.32 -15.22
N ASP A 870 52.91 6.74 -16.49
CA ASP A 870 51.84 6.74 -17.51
C ASP A 870 51.17 5.36 -17.63
N SER A 871 51.94 4.27 -17.58
CA SER A 871 51.41 2.89 -17.61
C SER A 871 50.42 2.55 -16.49
N ILE A 872 50.54 3.18 -15.32
CA ILE A 872 49.63 2.97 -14.19
C ILE A 872 48.46 3.93 -14.27
N ASP A 873 48.65 5.15 -14.77
CA ASP A 873 47.56 6.10 -14.98
C ASP A 873 46.61 5.63 -16.09
N ASP A 874 47.14 5.05 -17.16
CA ASP A 874 46.36 4.38 -18.21
C ASP A 874 45.58 3.19 -17.63
N ALA A 875 46.24 2.35 -16.82
CA ALA A 875 45.58 1.23 -16.16
C ALA A 875 44.50 1.69 -15.17
N MET A 876 44.74 2.78 -14.45
CA MET A 876 43.77 3.37 -13.53
C MET A 876 42.55 3.89 -14.31
N SER A 877 42.78 4.55 -15.44
CA SER A 877 41.73 5.06 -16.31
C SER A 877 40.92 3.93 -16.95
N GLU A 878 41.54 2.84 -17.39
CA GLU A 878 40.85 1.66 -17.91
C GLU A 878 39.92 1.02 -16.85
N GLN A 879 40.36 0.95 -15.60
CA GLN A 879 39.52 0.43 -14.50
C GLN A 879 38.38 1.39 -14.15
N GLU A 880 38.63 2.70 -14.18
CA GLU A 880 37.60 3.72 -13.95
C GLU A 880 36.55 3.74 -15.07
N GLU A 881 36.95 3.58 -16.32
CA GLU A 881 36.05 3.37 -17.47
C GLU A 881 35.22 2.09 -17.33
N CYS A 882 35.78 1.06 -16.68
CA CYS A 882 35.04 -0.15 -16.32
C CYS A 882 34.00 0.09 -15.20
N GLY A 883 33.98 1.28 -14.58
CA GLY A 883 33.09 1.64 -13.48
C GLY A 883 33.62 1.25 -12.10
N TYR A 884 34.94 1.00 -11.99
CA TYR A 884 35.60 0.64 -10.75
C TYR A 884 36.28 1.84 -10.10
N THR A 885 36.24 1.91 -8.78
CA THR A 885 36.99 2.90 -8.01
C THR A 885 38.41 2.40 -7.83
N ALA A 886 39.36 2.99 -8.56
CA ALA A 886 40.77 2.65 -8.43
C ALA A 886 41.44 3.52 -7.34
N VAL A 887 42.20 2.87 -6.46
CA VAL A 887 42.94 3.53 -5.38
C VAL A 887 44.41 3.12 -5.47
N LEU A 888 45.30 4.10 -5.36
CA LEU A 888 46.74 3.89 -5.40
C LEU A 888 47.29 3.70 -3.98
N THR A 889 48.34 2.90 -3.88
CA THR A 889 49.05 2.62 -2.62
C THR A 889 50.53 2.94 -2.79
N ALA A 890 51.06 3.73 -1.86
CA ALA A 890 52.46 4.11 -1.84
C ALA A 890 53.08 3.90 -0.46
N ILE A 891 54.29 3.34 -0.46
CA ILE A 891 55.05 2.97 0.72
C ILE A 891 56.37 3.73 0.70
N ASN A 892 56.69 4.44 1.80
CA ASN A 892 57.93 5.23 1.96
C ASN A 892 58.20 6.18 0.77
N GLY A 893 57.14 6.77 0.20
CA GLY A 893 57.24 7.68 -0.94
C GLY A 893 57.39 7.02 -2.31
N ARG A 894 57.26 5.69 -2.40
CA ARG A 894 57.27 4.93 -3.66
C ARG A 894 55.91 4.30 -3.93
N LEU A 895 55.48 4.30 -5.19
CA LEU A 895 54.22 3.69 -5.61
C LEU A 895 54.39 2.17 -5.71
N GLU A 896 53.59 1.39 -4.96
CA GLU A 896 53.77 -0.07 -4.83
C GLU A 896 52.61 -0.86 -5.46
N GLY A 897 51.40 -0.29 -5.51
CA GLY A 897 50.28 -0.99 -6.12
C GLY A 897 49.04 -0.14 -6.36
N MET A 898 48.12 -0.69 -7.15
CA MET A 898 46.79 -0.18 -7.41
C MET A 898 45.77 -1.24 -7.00
N ILE A 899 44.71 -0.79 -6.32
CA ILE A 899 43.59 -1.63 -5.87
C ILE A 899 42.33 -1.08 -6.53
N ALA A 900 41.67 -1.89 -7.36
CA ALA A 900 40.39 -1.55 -7.97
C ALA A 900 39.27 -2.16 -7.12
N ILE A 901 38.36 -1.30 -6.67
CA ILE A 901 37.26 -1.63 -5.78
C ILE A 901 35.95 -1.33 -6.48
N ALA A 902 35.03 -2.28 -6.47
CA ALA A 902 33.72 -2.08 -7.05
C ALA A 902 32.67 -2.92 -6.33
N ASP A 903 31.42 -2.49 -6.45
CA ASP A 903 30.30 -3.32 -6.05
C ASP A 903 30.01 -4.35 -7.14
N THR A 904 30.18 -5.63 -6.80
CA THR A 904 30.06 -6.74 -7.75
C THR A 904 28.59 -7.09 -8.00
N VAL A 905 28.26 -7.41 -9.24
CA VAL A 905 26.93 -7.87 -9.65
C VAL A 905 26.64 -9.26 -9.06
N LYS A 906 25.41 -9.49 -8.59
CA LYS A 906 24.94 -10.79 -8.10
C LYS A 906 24.98 -11.84 -9.20
N ALA A 907 25.32 -13.08 -8.87
CA ALA A 907 25.47 -14.16 -9.85
C ALA A 907 24.15 -14.47 -10.59
N GLU A 908 23.03 -14.38 -9.87
CA GLU A 908 21.67 -14.59 -10.38
C GLU A 908 21.15 -13.46 -11.26
N ALA A 909 21.75 -12.25 -11.22
CA ALA A 909 21.20 -11.08 -11.90
C ALA A 909 21.11 -11.29 -13.42
N ALA A 910 22.15 -11.86 -14.04
CA ALA A 910 22.15 -12.16 -15.47
C ALA A 910 21.06 -13.18 -15.85
N LEU A 911 20.81 -14.17 -14.99
CA LEU A 911 19.76 -15.16 -15.18
C LEU A 911 18.36 -14.54 -15.04
N ALA A 912 18.16 -13.68 -14.04
CA ALA A 912 16.89 -12.99 -13.82
C ALA A 912 16.53 -12.10 -15.02
N VAL A 913 17.49 -11.30 -15.51
CA VAL A 913 17.32 -10.45 -16.70
C VAL A 913 17.00 -11.26 -17.94
N HIS A 914 17.74 -12.35 -18.19
CA HIS A 914 17.49 -13.23 -19.33
C HIS A 914 16.09 -13.87 -19.25
N THR A 915 15.64 -14.26 -18.04
CA THR A 915 14.33 -14.87 -17.84
C THR A 915 13.19 -13.85 -18.04
N LEU A 916 13.35 -12.62 -17.55
CA LEU A 916 12.39 -11.53 -17.79
C LEU A 916 12.24 -11.23 -19.28
N GLN A 917 13.34 -11.19 -20.04
CA GLN A 917 13.32 -11.04 -21.49
C GLN A 917 12.56 -12.20 -22.17
N HIS A 918 12.79 -13.44 -21.73
CA HIS A 918 12.07 -14.61 -22.26
C HIS A 918 10.57 -14.60 -21.89
N MET A 919 10.19 -13.94 -20.80
CA MET A 919 8.78 -13.71 -20.43
C MET A 919 8.09 -12.60 -21.25
N GLY A 920 8.81 -11.97 -22.20
CA GLY A 920 8.30 -10.91 -23.06
C GLY A 920 8.24 -9.53 -22.40
N ILE A 921 9.03 -9.32 -21.34
CA ILE A 921 9.23 -8.02 -20.70
C ILE A 921 10.35 -7.31 -21.47
N ASP A 922 10.16 -6.03 -21.78
CA ASP A 922 11.15 -5.19 -22.45
C ASP A 922 12.46 -5.19 -21.64
N PRO A 923 13.64 -5.11 -22.29
CA PRO A 923 14.92 -5.25 -21.61
C PRO A 923 14.98 -4.30 -20.41
N PRO A 924 15.25 -4.82 -19.20
CA PRO A 924 15.18 -4.01 -17.99
C PRO A 924 16.13 -2.82 -18.08
N GLU A 925 15.72 -1.66 -17.56
CA GLU A 925 16.58 -0.47 -17.53
C GLU A 925 17.29 -0.41 -16.16
N ILE A 926 18.61 -0.18 -16.12
CA ILE A 926 19.37 -0.06 -14.87
C ILE A 926 19.92 1.34 -14.70
N THR A 927 20.05 1.77 -13.45
CA THR A 927 20.88 2.89 -13.03
C THR A 927 22.38 2.50 -12.86
N HIS A 928 23.32 3.01 -13.69
CA HIS A 928 24.79 2.93 -13.46
C HIS A 928 25.58 1.58 -13.58
N ILE A 929 25.48 0.76 -14.64
CA ILE A 929 26.51 -0.29 -14.91
C ILE A 929 27.01 -0.19 -16.35
N ASN A 930 28.25 -0.61 -16.62
CA ASN A 930 28.63 -0.96 -17.99
C ASN A 930 27.70 -2.07 -18.54
N PRO A 931 27.07 -1.87 -19.72
CA PRO A 931 25.98 -2.71 -20.24
C PRO A 931 26.33 -4.20 -20.43
N TYR A 932 27.61 -4.55 -20.39
CA TYR A 932 28.12 -5.86 -20.80
C TYR A 932 28.06 -6.97 -19.74
N GLN A 933 28.00 -6.66 -18.43
CA GLN A 933 28.10 -7.70 -17.38
C GLN A 933 26.77 -8.39 -17.01
N ALA A 934 25.62 -7.72 -17.21
CA ALA A 934 24.30 -8.27 -16.86
C ALA A 934 23.38 -8.53 -18.09
N GLY A 935 23.86 -8.26 -19.31
CA GLY A 935 23.06 -8.42 -20.54
C GLY A 935 21.98 -7.33 -20.74
N ILE A 936 22.17 -6.16 -20.12
CA ILE A 936 21.21 -5.06 -20.15
C ILE A 936 21.61 -4.01 -21.19
N ARG A 937 20.67 -3.65 -22.08
CA ARG A 937 20.91 -2.76 -23.22
C ARG A 937 20.74 -1.27 -22.91
N ASN A 938 19.88 -0.93 -21.94
CA ASN A 938 19.55 0.46 -21.62
C ASN A 938 20.01 0.77 -20.18
N VAL A 939 20.99 1.66 -20.05
CA VAL A 939 21.53 2.09 -18.75
C VAL A 939 21.35 3.60 -18.62
N TYR A 940 20.85 4.06 -17.47
CA TYR A 940 20.72 5.47 -17.12
C TYR A 940 21.66 5.80 -15.97
N ALA A 941 22.76 6.50 -16.24
CA ALA A 941 23.69 6.92 -15.19
C ALA A 941 23.40 8.35 -14.70
N GLU A 942 23.84 8.63 -13.47
CA GLU A 942 23.92 9.92 -12.76
C GLU A 942 22.56 10.54 -12.42
N VAL A 943 21.71 9.73 -11.80
CA VAL A 943 20.29 10.03 -11.62
C VAL A 943 20.00 10.36 -10.16
N LEU A 944 19.69 11.62 -9.85
CA LEU A 944 19.12 12.00 -8.54
C LEU A 944 17.77 11.27 -8.34
N PRO A 945 17.30 11.08 -7.09
CA PRO A 945 16.00 10.45 -6.82
C PRO A 945 14.84 11.07 -7.61
N SER A 946 14.82 12.40 -7.78
CA SER A 946 13.83 13.12 -8.58
C SER A 946 13.84 12.74 -10.06
N HIS A 947 15.03 12.46 -10.61
CA HIS A 947 15.17 12.03 -12.00
C HIS A 947 14.74 10.56 -12.19
N LYS A 948 14.86 9.70 -11.16
CA LYS A 948 14.31 8.32 -11.21
C LYS A 948 12.79 8.35 -11.34
N VAL A 949 12.12 9.18 -10.53
CA VAL A 949 10.66 9.41 -10.61
C VAL A 949 10.27 9.94 -11.98
N GLY A 950 10.96 10.96 -12.49
CA GLY A 950 10.72 11.52 -13.83
C GLY A 950 10.86 10.47 -14.93
N LYS A 951 11.80 9.53 -14.79
CA LYS A 951 12.00 8.45 -15.74
C LYS A 951 10.88 7.41 -15.72
N VAL A 952 10.47 6.97 -14.53
CA VAL A 952 9.32 6.07 -14.36
C VAL A 952 8.07 6.71 -14.98
N ARG A 953 7.83 8.00 -14.72
CA ARG A 953 6.74 8.75 -15.32
C ARG A 953 6.82 8.83 -16.84
N GLN A 954 8.01 9.07 -17.40
CA GLN A 954 8.21 9.07 -18.86
C GLN A 954 7.85 7.72 -19.50
N LEU A 955 8.19 6.60 -18.85
CA LEU A 955 7.84 5.26 -19.33
C LEU A 955 6.34 4.99 -19.22
N GLN A 956 5.70 5.48 -18.14
CA GLN A 956 4.24 5.42 -17.95
C GLN A 956 3.49 6.24 -19.01
N GLU A 957 3.97 7.44 -19.35
CA GLU A 957 3.39 8.32 -20.38
C GLU A 957 3.47 7.70 -21.78
N LYS A 958 4.49 6.86 -22.05
CA LYS A 958 4.57 6.03 -23.26
C LYS A 958 3.56 4.87 -23.28
N GLY A 959 2.78 4.68 -22.21
CA GLY A 959 1.78 3.63 -22.08
C GLY A 959 2.33 2.29 -21.59
N HIS A 960 3.59 2.22 -21.15
CA HIS A 960 4.14 1.02 -20.52
C HIS A 960 3.67 0.93 -19.07
N LYS A 961 3.39 -0.30 -18.62
CA LYS A 961 3.22 -0.60 -17.19
C LYS A 961 4.58 -0.94 -16.60
N VAL A 962 5.02 -0.13 -15.64
CA VAL A 962 6.39 -0.10 -15.13
C VAL A 962 6.43 -0.70 -13.73
N ALA A 963 7.26 -1.71 -13.55
CA ALA A 963 7.66 -2.15 -12.22
C ALA A 963 9.03 -1.54 -11.87
N MET A 964 9.15 -0.95 -10.69
CA MET A 964 10.42 -0.45 -10.14
C MET A 964 10.89 -1.42 -9.06
N VAL A 965 12.15 -1.81 -9.09
CA VAL A 965 12.76 -2.71 -8.11
C VAL A 965 13.88 -1.96 -7.39
N GLY A 966 13.84 -1.90 -6.07
CA GLY A 966 14.82 -1.18 -5.26
C GLY A 966 14.86 -1.67 -3.81
N ASP A 967 15.87 -1.26 -3.06
CA ASP A 967 16.08 -1.64 -1.66
C ASP A 967 16.31 -0.43 -0.73
N GLY A 968 16.61 0.74 -1.30
CA GLY A 968 17.02 1.92 -0.55
C GLY A 968 15.95 3.00 -0.34
N VAL A 969 16.19 3.87 0.66
CA VAL A 969 15.41 5.10 0.90
C VAL A 969 15.39 6.00 -0.34
N ASN A 970 16.48 6.01 -1.11
CA ASN A 970 16.61 6.80 -2.33
C ASN A 970 15.65 6.36 -3.45
N ASP A 971 15.13 5.13 -3.36
CA ASP A 971 14.25 4.53 -4.35
C ASP A 971 12.78 4.61 -3.94
N SER A 972 12.48 4.89 -2.67
CA SER A 972 11.11 4.96 -2.17
C SER A 972 10.19 5.90 -2.97
N PRO A 973 10.64 7.08 -3.47
CA PRO A 973 9.79 7.92 -4.31
C PRO A 973 9.53 7.29 -5.68
N ALA A 974 10.52 6.60 -6.25
CA ALA A 974 10.40 5.92 -7.54
C ALA A 974 9.55 4.64 -7.44
N LEU A 975 9.66 3.91 -6.31
CA LEU A 975 8.81 2.77 -5.97
C LEU A 975 7.34 3.18 -5.86
N ALA A 976 7.06 4.29 -5.16
CA ALA A 976 5.71 4.82 -5.01
C ALA A 976 5.12 5.37 -6.33
N GLN A 977 5.96 5.88 -7.23
CA GLN A 977 5.52 6.38 -8.54
C GLN A 977 5.23 5.23 -9.53
N ALA A 978 5.86 4.07 -9.37
CA ALA A 978 5.72 2.94 -10.29
C ALA A 978 4.29 2.37 -10.28
N ASP A 979 3.92 1.63 -11.34
CA ASP A 979 2.65 0.89 -11.34
C ASP A 979 2.70 -0.31 -10.38
N VAL A 980 3.91 -0.83 -10.15
CA VAL A 980 4.23 -1.84 -9.13
C VAL A 980 5.60 -1.52 -8.56
N GLY A 981 5.66 -1.09 -7.30
CA GLY A 981 6.92 -0.97 -6.55
C GLY A 981 7.32 -2.33 -5.95
N VAL A 982 8.56 -2.77 -6.15
CA VAL A 982 9.11 -4.02 -5.59
C VAL A 982 10.30 -3.70 -4.69
N ALA A 983 10.16 -3.95 -3.39
CA ALA A 983 11.24 -3.88 -2.43
C ALA A 983 11.97 -5.22 -2.32
N ILE A 984 13.31 -5.21 -2.26
CA ILE A 984 14.13 -6.42 -2.07
C ILE A 984 14.74 -6.47 -0.66
N GLY A 985 14.70 -7.66 -0.07
CA GLY A 985 15.39 -7.99 1.19
C GLY A 985 14.84 -7.23 2.40
N THR A 986 15.72 -7.02 3.38
CA THR A 986 15.51 -6.08 4.50
C THR A 986 15.75 -4.65 4.05
N GLY A 987 15.14 -4.25 2.93
CA GLY A 987 15.18 -2.87 2.46
C GLY A 987 14.74 -1.93 3.58
N THR A 988 15.18 -0.67 3.52
CA THR A 988 14.86 0.31 4.56
C THR A 988 13.35 0.42 4.80
N ASP A 989 12.91 0.68 6.03
CA ASP A 989 11.47 0.71 6.38
C ASP A 989 10.67 1.60 5.43
N VAL A 990 11.27 2.69 4.95
CA VAL A 990 10.69 3.62 3.97
C VAL A 990 10.47 2.96 2.60
N ALA A 991 11.42 2.13 2.13
CA ALA A 991 11.28 1.38 0.88
C ALA A 991 10.25 0.27 1.00
N VAL A 992 10.23 -0.43 2.14
CA VAL A 992 9.21 -1.44 2.44
C VAL A 992 7.83 -0.82 2.50
N GLU A 993 7.65 0.34 3.13
CA GLU A 993 6.37 1.07 3.19
C GLU A 993 5.90 1.52 1.81
N ALA A 994 6.81 2.07 1.00
CA ALA A 994 6.49 2.60 -0.34
C ALA A 994 6.22 1.52 -1.39
N ALA A 995 6.78 0.31 -1.25
CA ALA A 995 6.64 -0.75 -2.23
C ALA A 995 5.29 -1.49 -2.14
N ASP A 996 4.80 -1.97 -3.28
CA ASP A 996 3.61 -2.80 -3.41
C ASP A 996 3.89 -4.30 -3.23
N VAL A 997 5.10 -4.73 -3.57
CA VAL A 997 5.58 -6.11 -3.40
C VAL A 997 6.86 -6.05 -2.58
N VAL A 998 6.95 -6.87 -1.54
CA VAL A 998 8.12 -6.96 -0.68
C VAL A 998 8.66 -8.38 -0.80
N LEU A 999 9.88 -8.49 -1.29
CA LEU A 999 10.62 -9.74 -1.36
C LEU A 999 11.44 -9.86 -0.10
N ILE A 1000 11.19 -10.89 0.69
CA ILE A 1000 11.87 -11.03 1.98
C ILE A 1000 13.34 -11.45 1.79
N LYS A 1001 13.60 -12.22 0.72
CA LYS A 1001 14.95 -12.63 0.32
C LYS A 1001 15.57 -11.59 -0.60
N SER A 1002 16.90 -11.57 -0.60
CA SER A 1002 17.69 -10.66 -1.45
C SER A 1002 17.94 -11.19 -2.88
N ASP A 1003 17.20 -12.22 -3.32
CA ASP A 1003 17.35 -12.90 -4.63
C ASP A 1003 16.52 -12.21 -5.72
N LEU A 1004 17.14 -11.84 -6.85
CA LEU A 1004 16.43 -11.23 -7.98
C LEU A 1004 15.49 -12.19 -8.69
N MET A 1005 15.68 -13.50 -8.58
CA MET A 1005 14.79 -14.50 -9.17
C MET A 1005 13.38 -14.42 -8.56
N ASP A 1006 13.25 -13.94 -7.33
CA ASP A 1006 11.95 -13.76 -6.68
C ASP A 1006 11.12 -12.65 -7.34
N VAL A 1007 11.76 -11.66 -7.99
CA VAL A 1007 11.06 -10.66 -8.82
C VAL A 1007 10.39 -11.36 -10.02
N VAL A 1008 11.10 -12.29 -10.65
CA VAL A 1008 10.59 -13.08 -11.77
C VAL A 1008 9.44 -13.98 -11.30
N ALA A 1009 9.63 -14.65 -10.16
CA ALA A 1009 8.62 -15.51 -9.55
C ALA A 1009 7.36 -14.72 -9.16
N ALA A 1010 7.49 -13.47 -8.67
CA ALA A 1010 6.36 -12.62 -8.32
C ALA A 1010 5.49 -12.28 -9.55
N ILE A 1011 6.13 -11.90 -10.66
CA ILE A 1011 5.44 -11.60 -11.93
C ILE A 1011 4.80 -12.87 -12.50
N ASP A 1012 5.51 -14.00 -12.45
CA ASP A 1012 4.97 -15.28 -12.93
C ASP A 1012 3.79 -15.78 -12.10
N LEU A 1013 3.88 -15.67 -10.76
CA LEU A 1013 2.79 -15.97 -9.84
C LEU A 1013 1.56 -15.14 -10.16
N SER A 1014 1.74 -13.82 -10.36
CA SER A 1014 0.66 -12.92 -10.78
C SER A 1014 -0.01 -13.38 -12.08
N ARG A 1015 0.77 -13.73 -13.11
CA ARG A 1015 0.25 -14.24 -14.40
C ARG A 1015 -0.55 -15.53 -14.21
N HIS A 1016 -0.06 -16.46 -13.39
CA HIS A 1016 -0.76 -17.71 -13.08
C HIS A 1016 -2.08 -17.47 -12.34
N VAL A 1017 -2.09 -16.61 -11.33
CA VAL A 1017 -3.30 -16.25 -10.58
C VAL A 1017 -4.32 -15.57 -11.48
N ILE A 1018 -3.93 -14.57 -12.28
CA ILE A 1018 -4.83 -13.87 -13.20
C ILE A 1018 -5.37 -14.82 -14.28
N ARG A 1019 -4.56 -15.72 -14.82
CA ARG A 1019 -5.02 -16.73 -15.78
C ARG A 1019 -6.06 -17.66 -15.16
N ARG A 1020 -5.86 -18.08 -13.91
CA ARG A 1020 -6.83 -18.89 -13.15
C ARG A 1020 -8.13 -18.13 -12.89
N ILE A 1021 -8.05 -16.86 -12.51
CA ILE A 1021 -9.23 -15.99 -12.36
C ILE A 1021 -10.00 -15.95 -13.68
N ARG A 1022 -9.36 -15.64 -14.81
CA ARG A 1022 -10.03 -15.60 -16.12
C ARG A 1022 -10.71 -16.93 -16.47
N LEU A 1023 -10.04 -18.06 -16.23
CA LEU A 1023 -10.59 -19.39 -16.46
C LEU A 1023 -11.81 -19.67 -15.57
N ASN A 1024 -11.76 -19.28 -14.30
CA ASN A 1024 -12.89 -19.40 -13.37
C ASN A 1024 -14.07 -18.51 -13.79
N PHE A 1025 -13.82 -17.30 -14.28
CA PHE A 1025 -14.84 -16.43 -14.87
C PHE A 1025 -15.50 -17.09 -16.08
N VAL A 1026 -14.71 -17.68 -16.98
CA VAL A 1026 -15.24 -18.40 -18.14
C VAL A 1026 -16.13 -19.54 -17.71
N PHE A 1027 -15.73 -20.36 -16.73
CA PHE A 1027 -16.57 -21.45 -16.21
C PHE A 1027 -17.87 -20.93 -15.59
N ALA A 1028 -17.82 -19.86 -14.81
CA ALA A 1028 -19.01 -19.25 -14.22
C ALA A 1028 -19.96 -18.67 -15.28
N CYS A 1029 -19.43 -18.00 -16.30
CA CYS A 1029 -20.23 -17.37 -17.36
C CYS A 1029 -20.82 -18.37 -18.34
N VAL A 1030 -20.06 -19.38 -18.79
CA VAL A 1030 -20.53 -20.40 -19.75
C VAL A 1030 -21.73 -21.16 -19.19
N TYR A 1031 -21.66 -21.50 -17.90
CA TYR A 1031 -22.76 -22.20 -17.22
C TYR A 1031 -24.05 -21.38 -17.25
N ASN A 1032 -24.00 -20.10 -16.88
CA ASN A 1032 -25.17 -19.21 -16.88
C ASN A 1032 -25.66 -18.89 -18.30
N LEU A 1033 -24.75 -18.73 -19.26
CA LEU A 1033 -25.08 -18.43 -20.66
C LEU A 1033 -25.88 -19.57 -21.32
N ILE A 1034 -25.55 -20.83 -21.01
CA ILE A 1034 -26.27 -22.00 -21.51
C ILE A 1034 -27.51 -22.30 -20.65
N GLY A 1035 -27.39 -22.17 -19.33
CA GLY A 1035 -28.42 -22.52 -18.37
C GLY A 1035 -29.66 -21.64 -18.44
N ILE A 1036 -29.50 -20.32 -18.63
CA ILE A 1036 -30.63 -19.38 -18.62
C ILE A 1036 -31.59 -19.61 -19.80
N PRO A 1037 -31.15 -19.71 -21.07
CA PRO A 1037 -32.04 -20.03 -22.20
C PRO A 1037 -32.71 -21.40 -22.05
N LEU A 1038 -31.99 -22.38 -21.50
CA LEU A 1038 -32.50 -23.73 -21.26
C LEU A 1038 -33.60 -23.72 -20.19
N ALA A 1039 -33.40 -22.99 -19.10
CA ALA A 1039 -34.37 -22.80 -18.03
C ALA A 1039 -35.58 -21.95 -18.47
N ALA A 1040 -35.37 -20.98 -19.36
CA ALA A 1040 -36.43 -20.16 -19.94
C ALA A 1040 -37.34 -20.94 -20.90
N GLY A 1041 -36.99 -22.20 -21.22
CA GLY A 1041 -37.77 -23.06 -22.11
C GLY A 1041 -37.58 -22.75 -23.59
N ALA A 1042 -36.52 -22.02 -23.98
CA ALA A 1042 -36.26 -21.69 -25.39
C ALA A 1042 -36.12 -22.94 -26.28
N PHE A 1043 -35.65 -24.05 -25.70
CA PHE A 1043 -35.48 -25.34 -26.37
C PHE A 1043 -36.61 -26.33 -26.07
N TYR A 1044 -37.77 -25.86 -25.59
CA TYR A 1044 -38.93 -26.70 -25.32
C TYR A 1044 -39.38 -27.49 -26.56
N THR A 1045 -39.32 -26.89 -27.74
CA THR A 1045 -39.65 -27.55 -29.02
C THR A 1045 -38.70 -28.70 -29.38
N LEU A 1046 -37.52 -28.77 -28.75
CA LEU A 1046 -36.57 -29.87 -28.86
C LEU A 1046 -36.72 -30.92 -27.74
N GLY A 1047 -37.76 -30.79 -26.90
CA GLY A 1047 -38.05 -31.72 -25.81
C GLY A 1047 -37.20 -31.54 -24.55
N VAL A 1048 -36.39 -30.47 -24.46
CA VAL A 1048 -35.50 -30.25 -23.31
C VAL A 1048 -36.10 -29.20 -22.37
N VAL A 1049 -36.44 -29.62 -21.15
CA VAL A 1049 -36.95 -28.75 -20.08
C VAL A 1049 -36.16 -28.99 -18.81
N LEU A 1050 -35.68 -27.92 -18.21
CA LEU A 1050 -34.94 -27.99 -16.96
C LEU A 1050 -35.90 -27.87 -15.77
N GLU A 1051 -35.77 -28.74 -14.78
CA GLU A 1051 -36.48 -28.62 -13.51
C GLU A 1051 -35.68 -27.74 -12.52
N PRO A 1052 -36.33 -27.02 -11.58
CA PRO A 1052 -35.65 -26.11 -10.65
C PRO A 1052 -34.48 -26.74 -9.90
N TRP A 1053 -34.65 -28.00 -9.45
CA TRP A 1053 -33.61 -28.73 -8.73
C TRP A 1053 -32.37 -29.02 -9.58
N MET A 1054 -32.53 -29.24 -10.90
CA MET A 1054 -31.41 -29.43 -11.82
C MET A 1054 -30.60 -28.14 -11.95
N GLY A 1055 -31.29 -26.98 -11.96
CA GLY A 1055 -30.64 -25.67 -11.93
C GLY A 1055 -29.83 -25.47 -10.65
N SER A 1056 -30.37 -25.87 -9.50
CA SER A 1056 -29.66 -25.83 -8.21
C SER A 1056 -28.41 -26.72 -8.18
N ALA A 1057 -28.53 -27.96 -8.67
CA ALA A 1057 -27.41 -28.90 -8.69
C ALA A 1057 -26.28 -28.43 -9.61
N ALA A 1058 -26.61 -27.90 -10.77
CA ALA A 1058 -25.60 -27.51 -11.73
C ALA A 1058 -24.96 -26.13 -11.38
N MET A 1059 -25.66 -25.27 -10.65
CA MET A 1059 -25.09 -24.10 -9.95
C MET A 1059 -24.08 -24.51 -8.85
N ALA A 1060 -24.37 -25.58 -8.11
CA ALA A 1060 -23.45 -26.15 -7.13
C ALA A 1060 -22.16 -26.66 -7.81
N LEU A 1061 -22.30 -27.40 -8.91
CA LEU A 1061 -21.17 -27.91 -9.69
C LEU A 1061 -20.30 -26.77 -10.24
N SER A 1062 -20.92 -25.68 -10.72
CA SER A 1062 -20.20 -24.48 -11.14
C SER A 1062 -19.34 -23.91 -10.00
N SER A 1063 -19.91 -23.75 -8.81
CA SER A 1063 -19.20 -23.20 -7.65
C SER A 1063 -18.05 -24.11 -7.19
N VAL A 1064 -18.28 -25.43 -7.13
CA VAL A 1064 -17.25 -26.42 -6.77
C VAL A 1064 -16.12 -26.42 -7.82
N SER A 1065 -16.43 -26.30 -9.10
CA SER A 1065 -15.42 -26.26 -10.17
C SER A 1065 -14.49 -25.05 -10.03
N VAL A 1066 -15.02 -23.89 -9.67
CA VAL A 1066 -14.25 -22.65 -9.45
C VAL A 1066 -13.36 -22.76 -8.20
N VAL A 1067 -13.90 -23.27 -7.09
CA VAL A 1067 -13.13 -23.45 -5.84
C VAL A 1067 -12.02 -24.47 -6.03
N THR A 1068 -12.31 -25.62 -6.64
CA THR A 1068 -11.29 -26.64 -6.92
C THR A 1068 -10.20 -26.13 -7.86
N SER A 1069 -10.58 -25.45 -8.95
CA SER A 1069 -9.63 -24.78 -9.87
C SER A 1069 -8.73 -23.76 -9.16
N SER A 1070 -9.27 -23.03 -8.17
CA SER A 1070 -8.49 -22.08 -7.36
C SER A 1070 -7.55 -22.78 -6.38
N LEU A 1071 -7.97 -23.91 -5.79
CA LEU A 1071 -7.11 -24.70 -4.90
C LEU A 1071 -5.95 -25.38 -5.63
N PHE A 1072 -6.10 -25.65 -6.93
CA PHE A 1072 -5.02 -26.12 -7.80
C PHE A 1072 -3.88 -25.09 -7.98
N LEU A 1073 -3.99 -23.85 -7.48
CA LEU A 1073 -2.83 -22.93 -7.39
C LEU A 1073 -1.79 -23.36 -6.35
N LYS A 1074 -2.14 -24.26 -5.41
CA LYS A 1074 -1.20 -24.79 -4.41
C LYS A 1074 -0.37 -25.98 -4.89
N LEU A 1075 -0.81 -26.62 -5.98
CA LEU A 1075 -0.17 -27.78 -6.59
C LEU A 1075 0.64 -27.30 -7.78
#